data_AF-A0A3D0VNE4-F1
#
_entry.id   AF-A0A3D0VNE4-F1
#
_cell.length_a   1.000
_cell.length_b   1.000
_cell.length_c   1.000
_cell.angle_alpha   90.00
_cell.angle_beta   90.00
_cell.angle_gamma   90.00
#
_symmetry.space_group_name_H-M   'P 1'
#
loop_
_entity.id
_entity.type
_entity.pdbx_description
1 polymer ?
#
loop_
_entity_poly.entity_id
_entity_poly.type
_entity_poly.pdbx_seq_one_letter_code
_entity_poly.pdbx_strand_id
1 'polypeptide(L)'
;MKIRFVFIICFLLIACSGFAQSPEYVIIGQDSAAEMNCPVGAISGYSWSSILFTRDEINRSGEIDSIFFQVRNSIVHTMNNQKVYMMETDDTVFTSAAIPDSTQMFEVLNGTVVWQGLQWSKVVLDLPFYYSGNKNLLIFWKNLHGTGVIPYPEFLYTRTEPKYQVVAKRNSNYSSLFPVSYGTLDYNRPNIKLAMHSPWANNDAALHSIATPQYSPYQVAGDSLPVSVVFRNAGLYNIHTVEIHMEVDGVAQPPFQWYGNLAPDSLSPELSIGNIIFPTAGNHVLKVYVRNPNYLQDEDLNNDTIEKTYKVCDKVLSGTYTIDSLQPTGGTNFRYFAEPLAILKECGIRNSTVFNVAPGSYDTVLVFNYLINGADNDNRITFQSMTGHPEDVIIQHDAFGSSDNFIVVFNGSRFVDFKNLTLKSLDTTYSTCLILTGGGSDHSFENVIFEGPSSHTYTSTTVLVLDGEASKEHNINFYGNRFINGGFSILAPNNSSNKEQGWIFENNRFINYYISGINLEYFDSAIIRNNIFSTTSMYGGSIGADLSHCYYPVVENNKFEQPLSRALYMFTCDASQTKRGKVVNNIVTIGGGATSSGIFINDSYYIDVFHNTVLFSSPDSSNGTAFYCIACNYSDMRNNVFINDGDGYAYHNRASNNFTSDYNILYTTGSVLIYSDYTNFATLAAWQTATSRDQHSFTMHPDFVSTTDLHIQNAWLNNLGAYTGVERDFDHQLRNLATPALGADEFIAFSDDVCVSAIIDTAGLSMPGALVNIKTRIKNTGTSTLDSIPINYQIDGVTIANDLWTGTLYCSDSTEFSFIQQLTVPANDFTLCVRSNLISDSNLSNNEYCLNVVTGIETISSDDYLSLKSFPNPANNSTQIQFNLQQAGNCNAVIFNAYGDIVYSRSIAADSGVNTFSVDTSVMPDGVYFISVDDGKDRSTLRIVVIHG
;
A
#
# COMPACT_ATOMS: atom_id res chain seq x y z
N MET A 1 -38.20 39.46 53.93
CA MET A 1 -38.97 39.01 55.11
C MET A 1 -39.65 37.69 54.74
N LYS A 2 -39.40 36.63 55.54
CA LYS A 2 -39.87 35.22 55.59
C LYS A 2 -40.98 34.77 54.61
N ILE A 3 -40.95 33.54 54.05
CA ILE A 3 -41.38 32.28 54.71
C ILE A 3 -40.77 31.02 54.01
N ARG A 4 -40.52 29.96 54.80
CA ARG A 4 -39.86 28.68 54.50
C ARG A 4 -40.84 27.58 54.01
N PHE A 5 -40.29 26.68 53.18
CA PHE A 5 -40.78 25.35 52.79
C PHE A 5 -40.53 24.29 53.88
N VAL A 6 -41.42 23.30 54.01
CA VAL A 6 -41.21 21.81 54.05
C VAL A 6 -42.59 21.14 53.99
N PHE A 7 -42.79 20.17 53.09
CA PHE A 7 -43.94 19.25 53.07
C PHE A 7 -43.44 17.80 53.14
N ILE A 8 -44.06 17.00 54.01
CA ILE A 8 -43.86 15.55 54.18
C ILE A 8 -45.05 14.86 53.50
N ILE A 9 -44.80 13.83 52.69
CA ILE A 9 -45.83 12.92 52.18
C ILE A 9 -45.45 11.49 52.57
N CYS A 10 -46.28 10.86 53.40
CA CYS A 10 -46.28 9.44 53.71
C CYS A 10 -46.87 8.65 52.53
N PHE A 11 -46.18 7.58 52.10
CA PHE A 11 -46.81 6.51 51.31
C PHE A 11 -46.86 5.22 52.12
N LEU A 12 -48.06 4.66 52.16
CA LEU A 12 -48.45 3.38 52.75
C LEU A 12 -47.83 2.25 51.90
N LEU A 13 -46.90 1.49 52.46
CA LEU A 13 -46.44 0.22 51.89
C LEU A 13 -47.25 -0.90 52.54
N ILE A 14 -48.11 -1.53 51.74
CA ILE A 14 -48.75 -2.80 52.07
C ILE A 14 -47.64 -3.85 52.07
N ALA A 15 -47.42 -4.46 53.23
CA ALA A 15 -46.52 -5.58 53.41
C ALA A 15 -47.06 -6.79 52.63
N CYS A 16 -46.41 -7.15 51.52
CA CYS A 16 -46.42 -8.52 51.03
C CYS A 16 -45.28 -9.25 51.75
N SER A 17 -45.57 -9.78 52.93
CA SER A 17 -44.67 -10.71 53.61
C SER A 17 -44.78 -12.08 52.94
N GLY A 18 -44.15 -12.22 51.77
CA GLY A 18 -43.63 -13.51 51.35
C GLY A 18 -42.51 -13.86 52.33
N PHE A 19 -42.55 -15.05 52.93
CA PHE A 19 -41.51 -15.51 53.84
C PHE A 19 -40.17 -15.60 53.06
N ALA A 20 -39.32 -14.57 53.16
CA ALA A 20 -37.93 -14.70 52.75
C ALA A 20 -37.27 -15.69 53.72
N GLN A 21 -37.15 -16.94 53.30
CA GLN A 21 -36.29 -17.90 53.99
C GLN A 21 -34.86 -17.36 53.91
N SER A 22 -34.18 -17.24 55.05
CA SER A 22 -32.78 -16.83 55.07
C SER A 22 -31.97 -17.75 54.15
N PRO A 23 -31.09 -17.21 53.27
CA PRO A 23 -30.26 -18.04 52.41
C PRO A 23 -29.54 -19.08 53.24
N GLU A 24 -29.63 -20.33 52.81
CA GLU A 24 -28.80 -21.36 53.40
C GLU A 24 -27.44 -21.34 52.68
N TYR A 25 -26.38 -21.03 53.41
CA TYR A 25 -25.05 -20.91 52.83
C TYR A 25 -24.34 -22.27 52.74
N VAL A 26 -23.80 -22.59 51.57
CA VAL A 26 -22.87 -23.71 51.37
C VAL A 26 -21.47 -23.12 51.20
N ILE A 27 -20.52 -23.53 52.05
CA ILE A 27 -19.12 -23.06 52.00
C ILE A 27 -18.24 -24.23 51.54
N ILE A 28 -17.47 -24.00 50.47
CA ILE A 28 -16.57 -25.00 49.90
C ILE A 28 -15.16 -24.41 49.87
N GLY A 29 -14.23 -25.11 50.52
CA GLY A 29 -12.86 -24.66 50.75
C GLY A 29 -12.67 -23.92 52.08
N GLN A 30 -11.51 -24.12 52.72
CA GLN A 30 -11.18 -23.58 54.06
C GLN A 30 -9.70 -23.13 54.19
N ASP A 31 -8.88 -23.36 53.18
CA ASP A 31 -7.45 -23.02 53.23
C ASP A 31 -7.24 -21.50 53.15
N SER A 32 -6.08 -21.04 53.64
CA SER A 32 -5.74 -19.62 53.79
C SER A 32 -4.63 -19.13 52.85
N ALA A 33 -4.22 -19.95 51.89
CA ALA A 33 -3.32 -19.54 50.81
C ALA A 33 -4.06 -18.67 49.79
N ALA A 34 -3.36 -17.70 49.18
CA ALA A 34 -3.97 -16.73 48.28
C ALA A 34 -3.33 -16.74 46.88
N GLU A 35 -4.11 -16.38 45.88
CA GLU A 35 -3.69 -16.22 44.50
C GLU A 35 -4.38 -15.02 43.82
N MET A 36 -4.08 -14.78 42.54
CA MET A 36 -4.61 -13.65 41.77
C MET A 36 -5.20 -14.04 40.41
N ASN A 37 -5.27 -15.34 40.09
CA ASN A 37 -5.67 -15.81 38.76
C ASN A 37 -7.10 -16.35 38.72
N CYS A 38 -7.62 -16.84 39.84
CA CYS A 38 -8.94 -17.44 39.96
C CYS A 38 -9.67 -16.88 41.21
N PRO A 39 -10.97 -16.56 41.17
CA PRO A 39 -11.94 -16.79 40.09
C PRO A 39 -11.79 -15.85 38.89
N VAL A 40 -11.04 -14.75 39.02
CA VAL A 40 -10.78 -13.81 37.94
C VAL A 40 -9.30 -13.42 37.92
N GLY A 41 -8.72 -13.27 36.73
CA GLY A 41 -7.36 -12.78 36.57
C GLY A 41 -7.27 -11.31 36.98
N ALA A 42 -6.98 -11.06 38.25
CA ALA A 42 -7.13 -9.76 38.91
C ALA A 42 -6.18 -8.68 38.37
N ILE A 43 -5.05 -9.08 37.81
CA ILE A 43 -4.02 -8.19 37.23
C ILE A 43 -4.16 -7.94 35.72
N SER A 44 -5.10 -8.63 35.06
CA SER A 44 -5.27 -8.58 33.61
C SER A 44 -6.61 -7.93 33.24
N GLY A 45 -6.62 -7.08 32.22
CA GLY A 45 -7.85 -6.45 31.71
C GLY A 45 -8.79 -7.44 31.03
N TYR A 46 -8.23 -8.54 30.53
CA TYR A 46 -8.97 -9.65 29.98
C TYR A 46 -8.45 -11.00 30.49
N SER A 47 -9.36 -11.84 30.96
CA SER A 47 -9.05 -13.22 31.39
C SER A 47 -10.31 -14.08 31.39
N TRP A 48 -10.13 -15.39 31.47
CA TRP A 48 -11.22 -16.31 31.77
C TRP A 48 -10.78 -17.42 32.72
N SER A 49 -11.72 -17.95 33.50
CA SER A 49 -11.51 -19.09 34.39
C SER A 49 -12.71 -20.03 34.37
N SER A 50 -12.48 -21.32 34.55
CA SER A 50 -13.49 -22.36 34.71
C SER A 50 -13.22 -23.12 36.00
N ILE A 51 -14.24 -23.29 36.83
CA ILE A 51 -14.10 -23.75 38.22
C ILE A 51 -15.13 -24.84 38.49
N LEU A 52 -14.68 -25.97 39.02
CA LEU A 52 -15.53 -27.16 39.23
C LEU A 52 -15.74 -27.44 40.72
N PHE A 53 -17.01 -27.53 41.12
CA PHE A 53 -17.44 -27.90 42.47
C PHE A 53 -18.29 -29.16 42.42
N THR A 54 -17.93 -30.17 43.20
CA THR A 54 -18.60 -31.47 43.11
C THR A 54 -19.93 -31.48 43.84
N ARG A 55 -20.82 -32.36 43.40
CA ARG A 55 -22.13 -32.55 44.00
C ARG A 55 -22.06 -32.89 45.48
N ASP A 56 -21.10 -33.70 45.86
CA ASP A 56 -20.93 -34.13 47.25
C ASP A 56 -20.40 -32.99 48.14
N GLU A 57 -19.69 -32.00 47.56
CA GLU A 57 -19.27 -30.78 48.28
C GLU A 57 -20.43 -29.80 48.48
N ILE A 58 -21.36 -29.74 47.52
CA ILE A 58 -22.53 -28.85 47.61
C ILE A 58 -23.64 -29.50 48.45
N ASN A 59 -23.84 -30.81 48.29
CA ASN A 59 -24.74 -31.69 49.04
C ASN A 59 -26.18 -31.15 49.22
N ARG A 60 -26.70 -30.43 48.22
CA ARG A 60 -28.06 -29.88 48.22
C ARG A 60 -28.47 -29.47 46.81
N SER A 61 -29.78 -29.36 46.56
CA SER A 61 -30.37 -28.72 45.38
C SER A 61 -30.98 -27.36 45.75
N GLY A 62 -31.09 -26.44 44.80
CA GLY A 62 -31.76 -25.16 45.00
C GLY A 62 -31.24 -24.06 44.08
N GLU A 63 -31.90 -22.92 44.10
CA GLU A 63 -31.50 -21.74 43.36
C GLU A 63 -30.32 -21.05 44.02
N ILE A 64 -29.29 -20.76 43.25
CA ILE A 64 -28.13 -19.96 43.63
C ILE A 64 -28.41 -18.54 43.16
N ASP A 65 -28.56 -17.59 44.09
CA ASP A 65 -28.80 -16.17 43.76
C ASP A 65 -27.53 -15.29 43.88
N SER A 66 -26.54 -15.80 44.62
CA SER A 66 -25.32 -15.08 44.94
C SER A 66 -24.19 -16.06 45.17
N ILE A 67 -23.02 -15.71 44.65
CA ILE A 67 -21.76 -16.39 44.95
C ILE A 67 -20.83 -15.45 45.69
N PHE A 68 -19.95 -16.01 46.51
CA PHE A 68 -18.99 -15.23 47.28
C PHE A 68 -17.62 -15.86 47.15
N PHE A 69 -16.60 -15.02 47.01
CA PHE A 69 -15.21 -15.44 47.07
C PHE A 69 -14.51 -14.71 48.20
N GLN A 70 -13.57 -15.41 48.85
CA GLN A 70 -12.90 -14.87 50.02
C GLN A 70 -11.69 -14.03 49.60
N VAL A 71 -11.74 -12.72 49.83
CA VAL A 71 -10.68 -11.78 49.43
C VAL A 71 -9.78 -11.50 50.63
N ARG A 72 -8.48 -11.78 50.50
CA ARG A 72 -7.51 -11.73 51.59
C ARG A 72 -7.03 -10.31 51.92
N ASN A 73 -6.74 -9.52 50.90
CA ASN A 73 -6.10 -8.22 51.07
C ASN A 73 -7.14 -7.11 51.31
N SER A 74 -6.73 -6.03 51.98
CA SER A 74 -7.61 -4.90 52.31
C SER A 74 -7.83 -4.00 51.09
N ILE A 75 -8.86 -4.29 50.29
CA ILE A 75 -9.19 -3.54 49.08
C ILE A 75 -10.69 -3.27 48.93
N VAL A 76 -11.05 -2.27 48.13
CA VAL A 76 -12.37 -2.14 47.50
C VAL A 76 -12.11 -1.90 46.03
N HIS A 77 -12.53 -2.81 45.16
CA HIS A 77 -12.19 -2.74 43.76
C HIS A 77 -13.36 -3.09 42.85
N THR A 78 -13.62 -2.23 41.87
CA THR A 78 -14.71 -2.37 40.91
C THR A 78 -14.16 -2.88 39.58
N MET A 79 -14.61 -4.06 39.16
CA MET A 79 -14.37 -4.62 37.83
C MET A 79 -15.64 -4.51 37.00
N ASN A 80 -15.60 -3.69 35.95
CA ASN A 80 -16.69 -3.55 34.99
C ASN A 80 -16.65 -4.69 33.96
N ASN A 81 -17.79 -4.94 33.30
CA ASN A 81 -17.89 -5.87 32.17
C ASN A 81 -17.41 -7.28 32.51
N GLN A 82 -17.99 -7.87 33.54
CA GLN A 82 -17.78 -9.25 33.94
C GLN A 82 -18.94 -10.09 33.44
N LYS A 83 -18.64 -11.30 32.94
CA LYS A 83 -19.66 -12.28 32.60
C LYS A 83 -19.42 -13.59 33.34
N VAL A 84 -20.45 -14.15 33.96
CA VAL A 84 -20.37 -15.44 34.66
C VAL A 84 -21.43 -16.36 34.09
N TYR A 85 -21.03 -17.60 33.82
CA TYR A 85 -21.89 -18.65 33.33
C TYR A 85 -21.85 -19.83 34.30
N MET A 86 -22.98 -20.53 34.46
CA MET A 86 -23.10 -21.74 35.26
C MET A 86 -23.73 -22.87 34.43
N MET A 87 -23.31 -24.10 34.70
CA MET A 87 -24.01 -25.29 34.21
C MET A 87 -23.78 -26.47 35.16
N GLU A 88 -24.63 -27.49 35.03
CA GLU A 88 -24.42 -28.78 35.65
C GLU A 88 -23.65 -29.73 34.72
N THR A 89 -22.61 -30.39 35.24
CA THR A 89 -21.75 -31.32 34.49
C THR A 89 -21.52 -32.63 35.25
N ASP A 90 -21.32 -33.73 34.53
CA ASP A 90 -20.92 -35.01 35.13
C ASP A 90 -19.40 -35.06 35.43
N ASP A 91 -18.63 -34.09 34.91
CA ASP A 91 -17.18 -34.02 35.11
C ASP A 91 -16.82 -33.77 36.57
N THR A 92 -15.77 -34.45 37.06
CA THR A 92 -15.22 -34.24 38.41
C THR A 92 -13.81 -33.66 38.40
N VAL A 93 -13.22 -33.54 37.21
CA VAL A 93 -11.86 -33.06 36.94
C VAL A 93 -11.79 -32.55 35.50
N PHE A 94 -11.03 -31.49 35.26
CA PHE A 94 -10.72 -31.04 33.90
C PHE A 94 -9.65 -31.93 33.26
N THR A 95 -9.97 -32.48 32.10
CA THR A 95 -9.04 -33.26 31.26
C THR A 95 -8.53 -32.46 30.06
N SER A 96 -9.11 -31.29 29.80
CA SER A 96 -8.77 -30.37 28.73
C SER A 96 -8.59 -28.96 29.29
N ALA A 97 -7.68 -28.21 28.69
CA ALA A 97 -7.49 -26.79 28.99
C ALA A 97 -8.22 -25.88 27.98
N ALA A 98 -9.11 -26.43 27.16
CA ALA A 98 -9.91 -25.64 26.22
C ALA A 98 -10.84 -24.68 26.98
N ILE A 99 -11.12 -23.53 26.36
CA ILE A 99 -12.16 -22.62 26.85
C ILE A 99 -13.54 -23.30 26.71
N PRO A 100 -14.41 -23.27 27.74
CA PRO A 100 -15.76 -23.79 27.59
C PRO A 100 -16.57 -23.03 26.55
N ASP A 101 -17.42 -23.77 25.83
CA ASP A 101 -18.42 -23.17 24.95
C ASP A 101 -19.55 -22.55 25.79
N SER A 102 -19.51 -21.23 25.97
CA SER A 102 -20.53 -20.51 26.74
C SER A 102 -21.93 -20.59 26.16
N THR A 103 -22.11 -21.01 24.89
CA THR A 103 -23.46 -21.16 24.31
C THR A 103 -24.24 -22.34 24.90
N GLN A 104 -23.55 -23.25 25.58
CA GLN A 104 -24.14 -24.40 26.29
C GLN A 104 -24.31 -24.14 27.80
N MET A 105 -24.00 -22.92 28.26
CA MET A 105 -24.02 -22.56 29.68
C MET A 105 -25.02 -21.44 29.94
N PHE A 106 -25.50 -21.36 31.19
CA PHE A 106 -26.45 -20.34 31.61
C PHE A 106 -25.72 -19.07 32.07
N GLU A 107 -25.87 -17.95 31.38
CA GLU A 107 -25.31 -16.65 31.80
C GLU A 107 -26.05 -16.16 33.06
N VAL A 108 -25.37 -16.15 34.20
CA VAL A 108 -25.92 -15.76 35.51
C VAL A 108 -25.54 -14.33 35.91
N LEU A 109 -24.53 -13.75 35.27
CA LEU A 109 -24.07 -12.39 35.52
C LEU A 109 -23.54 -11.78 34.23
N ASN A 110 -23.89 -10.53 33.97
CA ASN A 110 -23.34 -9.68 32.93
C ASN A 110 -23.35 -8.22 33.40
N GLY A 111 -22.29 -7.82 34.11
CA GLY A 111 -22.29 -6.53 34.77
C GLY A 111 -21.01 -6.20 35.53
N THR A 112 -21.14 -5.31 36.50
CA THR A 112 -20.03 -4.82 37.32
C THR A 112 -19.94 -5.58 38.63
N VAL A 113 -18.75 -6.05 38.99
CA VAL A 113 -18.47 -6.72 40.27
C VAL A 113 -17.62 -5.82 41.17
N VAL A 114 -18.00 -5.71 42.43
CA VAL A 114 -17.23 -4.98 43.46
C VAL A 114 -16.63 -5.97 44.44
N TRP A 115 -15.31 -6.09 44.42
CA TRP A 115 -14.53 -6.89 45.35
C TRP A 115 -14.30 -6.12 46.64
N GLN A 116 -14.74 -6.68 47.77
CA GLN A 116 -14.46 -6.16 49.10
C GLN A 116 -13.50 -7.08 49.85
N GLY A 117 -12.41 -6.49 50.32
CA GLY A 117 -11.32 -7.16 51.01
C GLY A 117 -11.62 -7.57 52.45
N LEU A 118 -10.77 -8.45 52.99
CA LEU A 118 -10.82 -8.99 54.36
C LEU A 118 -12.14 -9.70 54.71
N GLN A 119 -12.86 -10.22 53.71
CA GLN A 119 -14.17 -10.85 53.91
C GLN A 119 -14.56 -11.79 52.75
N TRP A 120 -15.71 -12.43 52.91
CA TRP A 120 -16.44 -13.03 51.79
C TRP A 120 -17.05 -11.92 50.94
N SER A 121 -16.42 -11.62 49.81
CA SER A 121 -16.93 -10.61 48.87
C SER A 121 -18.13 -11.17 48.12
N LYS A 122 -19.30 -10.52 48.26
CA LYS A 122 -20.54 -10.92 47.61
C LYS A 122 -20.54 -10.55 46.12
N VAL A 123 -20.95 -11.48 45.27
CA VAL A 123 -21.30 -11.29 43.87
C VAL A 123 -22.75 -11.70 43.72
N VAL A 124 -23.64 -10.72 43.50
CA VAL A 124 -25.06 -10.97 43.24
C VAL A 124 -25.21 -11.39 41.79
N LEU A 125 -25.96 -12.45 41.50
CA LEU A 125 -26.24 -12.89 40.14
C LEU A 125 -27.41 -12.08 39.57
N ASP A 126 -27.34 -11.74 38.28
CA ASP A 126 -28.44 -11.08 37.57
C ASP A 126 -29.60 -12.04 37.36
N LEU A 127 -29.28 -13.33 37.12
CA LEU A 127 -30.23 -14.42 36.99
C LEU A 127 -29.85 -15.57 37.95
N PRO A 128 -30.74 -15.96 38.89
CA PRO A 128 -30.51 -17.12 39.73
C PRO A 128 -30.35 -18.41 38.93
N PHE A 129 -29.43 -19.28 39.37
CA PHE A 129 -29.18 -20.58 38.75
C PHE A 129 -29.79 -21.70 39.57
N TYR A 130 -30.71 -22.47 39.01
CA TYR A 130 -31.24 -23.65 39.69
C TYR A 130 -30.24 -24.80 39.61
N TYR A 131 -29.66 -25.17 40.75
CA TYR A 131 -28.80 -26.33 40.84
C TYR A 131 -29.62 -27.54 41.27
N SER A 132 -29.76 -28.53 40.38
CA SER A 132 -30.63 -29.69 40.63
C SER A 132 -30.12 -30.60 41.74
N GLY A 133 -28.85 -30.48 42.11
CA GLY A 133 -28.21 -31.35 43.09
C GLY A 133 -27.96 -32.77 42.58
N ASN A 134 -28.11 -33.02 41.27
CA ASN A 134 -27.88 -34.33 40.67
C ASN A 134 -26.50 -34.45 40.01
N LYS A 135 -25.89 -33.34 39.60
CA LYS A 135 -24.60 -33.27 38.90
C LYS A 135 -23.63 -32.34 39.63
N ASN A 136 -22.43 -32.13 39.10
CA ASN A 136 -21.45 -31.18 39.63
C ASN A 136 -21.71 -29.78 39.05
N LEU A 137 -21.32 -28.72 39.78
CA LEU A 137 -21.45 -27.34 39.34
C LEU A 137 -20.18 -26.88 38.62
N LEU A 138 -20.32 -26.37 37.40
CA LEU A 138 -19.28 -25.71 36.64
C LEU A 138 -19.57 -24.20 36.56
N ILE A 139 -18.63 -23.38 37.03
CA ILE A 139 -18.69 -21.91 36.93
C ILE A 139 -17.63 -21.44 35.94
N PHE A 140 -18.04 -20.72 34.90
CA PHE A 140 -17.17 -20.13 33.90
C PHE A 140 -17.23 -18.60 33.99
N TRP A 141 -16.09 -17.95 34.22
CA TRP A 141 -15.99 -16.51 34.39
C TRP A 141 -15.20 -15.88 33.25
N LYS A 142 -15.74 -14.84 32.61
CA LYS A 142 -15.04 -13.98 31.65
C LYS A 142 -14.88 -12.58 32.24
N ASN A 143 -13.64 -12.12 32.30
CA ASN A 143 -13.30 -10.75 32.64
C ASN A 143 -13.02 -9.99 31.35
N LEU A 144 -13.84 -8.97 31.08
CA LEU A 144 -13.78 -8.11 29.90
C LEU A 144 -13.56 -6.64 30.30
N HIS A 145 -12.89 -6.41 31.42
CA HIS A 145 -12.72 -5.09 32.01
C HIS A 145 -11.94 -4.11 31.10
N GLY A 146 -11.06 -4.61 30.24
CA GLY A 146 -10.31 -3.81 29.27
C GLY A 146 -8.85 -3.58 29.65
N THR A 147 -8.58 -3.22 30.90
CA THR A 147 -7.24 -2.90 31.41
C THR A 147 -6.95 -3.58 32.73
N GLY A 148 -5.73 -4.08 32.95
CA GLY A 148 -5.33 -4.62 34.26
C GLY A 148 -5.37 -3.55 35.34
N VAL A 149 -5.65 -3.92 36.60
CA VAL A 149 -5.84 -2.95 37.68
C VAL A 149 -4.85 -3.16 38.83
N ILE A 150 -4.37 -2.05 39.41
CA ILE A 150 -3.50 -2.00 40.59
C ILE A 150 -4.08 -0.95 41.55
N PRO A 151 -4.30 -1.24 42.86
CA PRO A 151 -4.13 -2.55 43.52
C PRO A 151 -5.23 -3.56 43.13
N TYR A 152 -4.94 -4.86 43.24
CA TYR A 152 -5.80 -5.97 42.77
C TYR A 152 -6.25 -6.90 43.92
N PRO A 153 -7.40 -7.60 43.81
CA PRO A 153 -7.82 -8.63 44.78
C PRO A 153 -6.86 -9.83 44.81
N GLU A 154 -6.59 -10.32 46.02
CA GLU A 154 -6.02 -11.65 46.26
C GLU A 154 -7.12 -12.59 46.82
N PHE A 155 -7.34 -13.73 46.18
CA PHE A 155 -8.40 -14.68 46.53
C PHE A 155 -7.84 -15.87 47.29
N LEU A 156 -8.49 -16.25 48.40
CA LEU A 156 -8.14 -17.48 49.11
C LEU A 156 -8.62 -18.71 48.33
N TYR A 157 -7.79 -19.74 48.29
CA TYR A 157 -8.07 -20.99 47.58
C TYR A 157 -7.79 -22.21 48.45
N THR A 158 -8.45 -23.32 48.12
CA THR A 158 -8.18 -24.66 48.65
C THR A 158 -7.58 -25.53 47.56
N ARG A 159 -6.51 -26.25 47.89
CA ARG A 159 -5.76 -27.04 46.90
C ARG A 159 -6.46 -28.38 46.63
N THR A 160 -6.69 -28.71 45.36
CA THR A 160 -7.50 -29.86 44.93
C THR A 160 -6.67 -31.02 44.36
N GLU A 161 -5.35 -31.01 44.56
CA GLU A 161 -4.44 -32.06 44.06
C GLU A 161 -4.90 -33.47 44.50
N PRO A 162 -4.90 -34.47 43.60
CA PRO A 162 -4.41 -34.47 42.21
C PRO A 162 -5.46 -34.12 41.15
N LYS A 163 -6.62 -33.56 41.53
CA LYS A 163 -7.69 -33.21 40.59
C LYS A 163 -7.56 -31.75 40.13
N TYR A 164 -7.32 -31.54 38.83
CA TYR A 164 -7.45 -30.23 38.22
C TYR A 164 -8.92 -29.79 38.22
N GLN A 165 -9.29 -28.89 39.12
CA GLN A 165 -10.65 -28.34 39.23
C GLN A 165 -10.70 -26.86 38.85
N VAL A 166 -9.62 -26.34 38.28
CA VAL A 166 -9.55 -25.02 37.68
C VAL A 166 -8.87 -25.10 36.31
N VAL A 167 -9.41 -24.36 35.34
CA VAL A 167 -8.69 -23.95 34.12
C VAL A 167 -8.75 -22.43 34.06
N ALA A 168 -7.62 -21.75 33.88
CA ALA A 168 -7.63 -20.31 33.71
C ALA A 168 -6.67 -19.83 32.63
N LYS A 169 -7.02 -18.75 31.95
CA LYS A 169 -6.16 -18.04 31.01
C LYS A 169 -6.27 -16.54 31.24
N ARG A 170 -5.15 -15.85 31.13
CA ARG A 170 -5.08 -14.40 31.14
C ARG A 170 -4.10 -13.90 30.10
N ASN A 171 -4.36 -12.73 29.56
CA ASN A 171 -3.38 -12.00 28.74
C ASN A 171 -2.46 -11.14 29.61
N SER A 172 -1.43 -10.56 29.00
CA SER A 172 -0.57 -9.58 29.68
C SER A 172 -1.40 -8.38 30.17
N ASN A 173 -0.89 -7.68 31.18
CA ASN A 173 -1.62 -6.61 31.88
C ASN A 173 -2.08 -5.45 30.96
N TYR A 174 -1.55 -5.36 29.73
CA TYR A 174 -1.79 -4.30 28.74
C TYR A 174 -2.47 -4.77 27.44
N SER A 175 -2.86 -6.03 27.35
CA SER A 175 -3.55 -6.54 26.15
C SER A 175 -4.97 -6.01 26.09
N SER A 176 -5.36 -5.43 24.94
CA SER A 176 -6.75 -5.03 24.64
C SER A 176 -7.62 -6.17 24.11
N LEU A 177 -7.05 -7.37 23.95
CA LEU A 177 -7.74 -8.56 23.41
C LEU A 177 -8.14 -9.54 24.50
N PHE A 178 -9.30 -10.19 24.32
CA PHE A 178 -9.75 -11.31 25.15
C PHE A 178 -9.01 -12.62 24.78
N PRO A 179 -8.49 -13.40 25.74
CA PRO A 179 -7.78 -14.64 25.42
C PRO A 179 -8.74 -15.74 24.94
N VAL A 180 -8.53 -16.24 23.72
CA VAL A 180 -9.33 -17.35 23.12
C VAL A 180 -8.59 -18.68 23.01
N SER A 181 -7.30 -18.72 23.38
CA SER A 181 -6.49 -19.94 23.37
C SER A 181 -6.75 -20.83 24.58
N TYR A 182 -6.22 -22.05 24.56
CA TYR A 182 -6.14 -22.95 25.72
C TYR A 182 -5.55 -22.26 26.97
N GLY A 183 -6.15 -22.55 28.11
CA GLY A 183 -5.76 -22.13 29.45
C GLY A 183 -4.68 -23.00 30.08
N THR A 184 -4.53 -22.84 31.40
CA THR A 184 -3.65 -23.65 32.23
C THR A 184 -4.50 -24.40 33.25
N LEU A 185 -4.28 -25.71 33.37
CA LEU A 185 -4.86 -26.55 34.41
C LEU A 185 -4.23 -26.22 35.77
N ASP A 186 -5.04 -25.98 36.80
CA ASP A 186 -4.59 -25.60 38.13
C ASP A 186 -5.29 -26.40 39.25
N TYR A 187 -4.59 -26.57 40.37
CA TYR A 187 -5.08 -27.19 41.60
C TYR A 187 -5.59 -26.15 42.61
N ASN A 188 -5.28 -24.88 42.42
CA ASN A 188 -5.67 -23.82 43.32
C ASN A 188 -7.12 -23.41 43.01
N ARG A 189 -8.09 -24.04 43.69
CA ARG A 189 -9.51 -23.75 43.49
C ARG A 189 -9.97 -22.70 44.50
N PRO A 190 -10.51 -21.55 44.07
CA PRO A 190 -10.87 -20.49 45.00
C PRO A 190 -11.94 -20.97 45.98
N ASN A 191 -11.82 -20.56 47.24
CA ASN A 191 -12.83 -20.81 48.26
C ASN A 191 -14.11 -20.09 47.86
N ILE A 192 -15.24 -20.80 47.86
CA ILE A 192 -16.53 -20.27 47.46
C ILE A 192 -17.55 -20.42 48.59
N LYS A 193 -18.45 -19.46 48.69
CA LYS A 193 -19.69 -19.58 49.45
C LYS A 193 -20.86 -19.33 48.52
N LEU A 194 -21.81 -20.27 48.46
CA LEU A 194 -23.02 -20.21 47.67
C LEU A 194 -24.19 -19.82 48.58
N ALA A 195 -24.94 -18.78 48.24
CA ALA A 195 -26.25 -18.54 48.83
C ALA A 195 -27.27 -19.33 48.03
N MET A 196 -27.96 -20.30 48.66
CA MET A 196 -29.00 -21.05 47.97
C MET A 196 -30.34 -21.04 48.70
N HIS A 197 -31.41 -21.15 47.90
CA HIS A 197 -32.80 -21.14 48.31
C HIS A 197 -33.59 -22.27 47.65
N SER A 198 -34.67 -22.75 48.28
CA SER A 198 -35.64 -23.60 47.57
C SER A 198 -36.35 -22.74 46.52
N PRO A 199 -36.58 -23.23 45.29
CA PRO A 199 -37.24 -22.46 44.24
C PRO A 199 -38.60 -21.97 44.73
N TRP A 200 -38.85 -20.67 44.58
CA TRP A 200 -39.97 -19.97 45.21
C TRP A 200 -41.31 -20.17 44.48
N ALA A 201 -41.32 -20.83 43.30
CA ALA A 201 -42.47 -20.91 42.42
C ALA A 201 -42.69 -22.29 41.75
N ASN A 202 -43.95 -22.69 41.65
CA ASN A 202 -44.45 -23.80 40.84
C ASN A 202 -44.71 -23.40 39.38
N ASN A 203 -45.37 -22.25 39.14
CA ASN A 203 -45.66 -21.73 37.80
C ASN A 203 -44.95 -20.38 37.61
N ASP A 204 -43.77 -20.43 37.00
CA ASP A 204 -42.92 -19.25 36.83
C ASP A 204 -42.20 -19.34 35.47
N ALA A 205 -42.48 -18.36 34.62
CA ALA A 205 -41.77 -18.13 33.37
C ALA A 205 -40.83 -16.94 33.55
N ALA A 206 -39.55 -17.13 33.25
CA ALA A 206 -38.57 -16.05 33.24
C ALA A 206 -38.21 -15.67 31.81
N LEU A 207 -38.18 -14.39 31.47
CA LEU A 207 -37.67 -13.99 30.16
C LEU A 207 -36.15 -14.13 30.15
N HIS A 208 -35.61 -14.85 29.16
CA HIS A 208 -34.19 -15.19 29.10
C HIS A 208 -33.39 -14.25 28.18
N SER A 209 -33.87 -13.97 26.98
CA SER A 209 -33.19 -13.06 26.05
C SER A 209 -34.11 -12.45 24.98
N ILE A 210 -33.67 -11.31 24.44
CA ILE A 210 -34.19 -10.72 23.21
C ILE A 210 -33.13 -10.95 22.12
N ALA A 211 -33.42 -11.85 21.17
CA ALA A 211 -32.54 -12.24 20.08
C ALA A 211 -32.57 -11.25 18.91
N THR A 212 -33.71 -10.62 18.63
CA THR A 212 -33.79 -9.50 17.66
C THR A 212 -34.70 -8.39 18.16
N PRO A 213 -34.47 -7.11 17.79
CA PRO A 213 -33.39 -6.62 16.92
C PRO A 213 -31.99 -6.71 17.56
N GLN A 214 -30.96 -6.81 16.73
CA GLN A 214 -29.56 -6.80 17.17
C GLN A 214 -29.08 -5.36 17.41
N TYR A 215 -28.01 -5.19 18.19
CA TYR A 215 -27.42 -3.86 18.43
C TYR A 215 -26.68 -3.29 17.21
N SER A 216 -26.15 -4.18 16.35
CA SER A 216 -25.44 -3.82 15.13
C SER A 216 -25.89 -4.71 13.96
N PRO A 217 -26.08 -4.17 12.74
CA PRO A 217 -25.99 -2.74 12.40
C PRO A 217 -27.07 -1.89 13.09
N TYR A 218 -26.86 -0.58 13.18
CA TYR A 218 -27.83 0.31 13.83
C TYR A 218 -29.20 0.25 13.14
N GLN A 219 -30.25 0.38 13.96
CA GLN A 219 -31.63 0.36 13.49
C GLN A 219 -31.99 1.70 12.84
N VAL A 220 -32.88 1.68 11.83
CA VAL A 220 -33.34 2.89 11.14
C VAL A 220 -34.75 3.25 11.59
N ALA A 221 -35.01 4.54 11.82
CA ALA A 221 -36.33 5.04 12.18
C ALA A 221 -37.34 4.73 11.05
N GLY A 222 -38.49 4.18 11.41
CA GLY A 222 -39.54 3.77 10.47
C GLY A 222 -39.38 2.36 9.91
N ASP A 223 -38.25 1.67 10.10
CA ASP A 223 -38.09 0.28 9.69
C ASP A 223 -39.02 -0.64 10.52
N SER A 224 -39.59 -1.65 9.85
CA SER A 224 -40.27 -2.75 10.54
C SER A 224 -39.25 -3.79 10.99
N LEU A 225 -39.06 -3.90 12.30
CA LEU A 225 -38.03 -4.72 12.91
C LEU A 225 -38.65 -5.96 13.55
N PRO A 226 -38.23 -7.19 13.18
CA PRO A 226 -38.72 -8.40 13.83
C PRO A 226 -38.18 -8.49 15.26
N VAL A 227 -39.05 -8.85 16.19
CA VAL A 227 -38.68 -9.15 17.59
C VAL A 227 -38.73 -10.65 17.79
N SER A 228 -37.62 -11.18 18.28
CA SER A 228 -37.50 -12.58 18.64
C SER A 228 -36.92 -12.73 20.04
N VAL A 229 -37.41 -13.73 20.79
CA VAL A 229 -37.13 -13.89 22.21
C VAL A 229 -36.97 -15.34 22.59
N VAL A 230 -36.30 -15.57 23.72
CA VAL A 230 -36.23 -16.85 24.41
C VAL A 230 -36.70 -16.63 25.84
N PHE A 231 -37.52 -17.54 26.36
CA PHE A 231 -37.93 -17.56 27.77
C PHE A 231 -37.56 -18.92 28.40
N ARG A 232 -37.42 -18.94 29.73
CA ARG A 232 -37.09 -20.10 30.56
C ARG A 232 -38.32 -20.48 31.37
N ASN A 233 -38.51 -21.77 31.60
CA ASN A 233 -39.37 -22.23 32.69
C ASN A 233 -38.56 -22.20 33.99
N ALA A 234 -38.79 -21.22 34.85
CA ALA A 234 -38.12 -21.10 36.15
C ALA A 234 -38.90 -21.80 37.28
N GLY A 235 -40.15 -22.18 37.03
CA GLY A 235 -40.99 -22.93 37.97
C GLY A 235 -40.77 -24.45 37.99
N LEU A 236 -41.37 -25.11 38.98
CA LEU A 236 -41.32 -26.57 39.16
C LEU A 236 -42.27 -27.36 38.26
N TYR A 237 -43.27 -26.73 37.64
CA TYR A 237 -44.23 -27.40 36.75
C TYR A 237 -43.92 -27.12 35.28
N ASN A 238 -44.25 -28.07 34.41
CA ASN A 238 -44.15 -27.84 32.97
C ASN A 238 -45.02 -26.65 32.56
N ILE A 239 -44.49 -25.75 31.74
CA ILE A 239 -45.26 -24.66 31.14
C ILE A 239 -45.84 -25.16 29.82
N HIS A 240 -47.17 -25.12 29.73
CA HIS A 240 -47.93 -25.43 28.53
C HIS A 240 -48.39 -24.20 27.76
N THR A 241 -48.54 -23.08 28.45
CA THR A 241 -48.92 -21.79 27.85
C THR A 241 -48.20 -20.66 28.56
N VAL A 242 -47.80 -19.61 27.84
CA VAL A 242 -47.35 -18.34 28.44
C VAL A 242 -47.72 -17.19 27.51
N GLU A 243 -48.07 -16.03 28.07
CA GLU A 243 -48.22 -14.79 27.33
C GLU A 243 -46.90 -14.03 27.29
N ILE A 244 -46.52 -13.51 26.14
CA ILE A 244 -45.33 -12.68 25.95
C ILE A 244 -45.77 -11.32 25.46
N HIS A 245 -45.47 -10.29 26.24
CA HIS A 245 -45.83 -8.91 26.00
C HIS A 245 -44.60 -8.11 25.61
N MET A 246 -44.79 -7.04 24.84
CA MET A 246 -43.71 -6.10 24.53
C MET A 246 -44.22 -4.66 24.49
N GLU A 247 -43.37 -3.73 24.90
CA GLU A 247 -43.61 -2.30 24.89
C GLU A 247 -42.46 -1.58 24.19
N VAL A 248 -42.79 -0.63 23.32
CA VAL A 248 -41.84 0.27 22.66
C VAL A 248 -42.03 1.65 23.26
N ASP A 249 -41.03 2.15 23.98
CA ASP A 249 -41.08 3.42 24.73
C ASP A 249 -42.31 3.51 25.66
N GLY A 250 -42.67 2.39 26.29
CA GLY A 250 -43.85 2.27 27.16
C GLY A 250 -45.18 2.12 26.42
N VAL A 251 -45.18 2.05 25.08
CA VAL A 251 -46.39 1.78 24.28
C VAL A 251 -46.51 0.28 24.01
N ALA A 252 -47.53 -0.34 24.61
CA ALA A 252 -47.83 -1.76 24.47
C ALA A 252 -48.13 -2.17 23.02
N GLN A 253 -47.56 -3.30 22.62
CA GLN A 253 -47.83 -3.99 21.36
C GLN A 253 -48.78 -5.17 21.60
N PRO A 254 -49.37 -5.76 20.54
CA PRO A 254 -50.20 -6.96 20.69
C PRO A 254 -49.42 -8.11 21.35
N PRO A 255 -49.99 -8.78 22.38
CA PRO A 255 -49.30 -9.88 23.05
C PRO A 255 -49.22 -11.12 22.16
N PHE A 256 -48.13 -11.85 22.30
CA PHE A 256 -47.91 -13.15 21.68
C PHE A 256 -48.27 -14.27 22.65
N GLN A 257 -49.12 -15.20 22.21
CA GLN A 257 -49.47 -16.37 23.01
C GLN A 257 -48.62 -17.57 22.59
N TRP A 258 -47.80 -18.10 23.50
CA TRP A 258 -47.06 -19.34 23.28
C TRP A 258 -47.84 -20.55 23.80
N TYR A 259 -47.72 -21.68 23.07
CA TYR A 259 -48.25 -22.98 23.43
C TYR A 259 -47.17 -24.05 23.26
N GLY A 260 -47.06 -24.99 24.20
CA GLY A 260 -46.11 -26.09 24.09
C GLY A 260 -46.04 -26.98 25.32
N ASN A 261 -44.84 -27.48 25.61
CA ASN A 261 -44.53 -28.24 26.82
C ASN A 261 -43.06 -27.99 27.16
N LEU A 262 -42.81 -27.01 28.03
CA LEU A 262 -41.48 -26.64 28.46
C LEU A 262 -41.24 -27.21 29.86
N ALA A 263 -40.32 -28.16 29.98
CA ALA A 263 -39.98 -28.77 31.26
C ALA A 263 -39.31 -27.73 32.20
N PRO A 264 -39.32 -27.95 33.53
CA PRO A 264 -38.59 -27.12 34.48
C PRO A 264 -37.14 -26.91 34.04
N ASP A 265 -36.65 -25.69 34.22
CA ASP A 265 -35.30 -25.24 33.88
C ASP A 265 -34.91 -25.32 32.39
N SER A 266 -35.88 -25.58 31.51
CA SER A 266 -35.64 -25.61 30.07
C SER A 266 -35.87 -24.24 29.42
N LEU A 267 -35.13 -23.95 28.36
CA LEU A 267 -35.33 -22.78 27.50
C LEU A 267 -36.29 -23.09 26.34
N SER A 268 -37.12 -22.12 25.98
CA SER A 268 -37.90 -22.16 24.74
C SER A 268 -36.97 -22.15 23.52
N PRO A 269 -37.44 -22.61 22.34
CA PRO A 269 -36.79 -22.21 21.09
C PRO A 269 -36.87 -20.69 20.92
N GLU A 270 -36.13 -20.13 19.96
CA GLU A 270 -36.28 -18.73 19.57
C GLU A 270 -37.69 -18.49 18.98
N LEU A 271 -38.43 -17.58 19.58
CA LEU A 271 -39.81 -17.27 19.22
C LEU A 271 -39.88 -15.92 18.53
N SER A 272 -40.41 -15.88 17.30
CA SER A 272 -40.77 -14.61 16.66
C SER A 272 -42.11 -14.13 17.22
N ILE A 273 -42.09 -13.01 17.94
CA ILE A 273 -43.25 -12.49 18.68
C ILE A 273 -43.91 -11.28 18.01
N GLY A 274 -43.47 -10.94 16.79
CA GLY A 274 -44.04 -9.88 15.97
C GLY A 274 -42.98 -8.89 15.49
N ASN A 275 -43.43 -7.77 14.93
CA ASN A 275 -42.56 -6.69 14.48
C ASN A 275 -42.87 -5.39 15.23
N ILE A 276 -41.85 -4.57 15.44
CA ILE A 276 -41.94 -3.24 16.02
C ILE A 276 -41.47 -2.18 15.01
N ILE A 277 -41.85 -0.92 15.25
CA ILE A 277 -41.33 0.24 14.52
C ILE A 277 -40.90 1.28 15.55
N PHE A 278 -39.66 1.77 15.45
CA PHE A 278 -39.22 2.96 16.16
C PHE A 278 -39.52 4.19 15.29
N PRO A 279 -40.37 5.13 15.72
CA PRO A 279 -40.91 6.17 14.84
C PRO A 279 -39.92 7.31 14.53
N THR A 280 -38.87 7.48 15.34
CA THR A 280 -37.91 8.58 15.24
C THR A 280 -36.50 8.07 15.48
N ALA A 281 -35.48 8.84 15.10
CA ALA A 281 -34.14 8.61 15.61
C ALA A 281 -34.00 9.01 17.07
N GLY A 282 -33.07 8.36 17.77
CA GLY A 282 -32.85 8.58 19.20
C GLY A 282 -32.56 7.28 19.93
N ASN A 283 -32.60 7.35 21.26
CA ASN A 283 -32.55 6.17 22.10
C ASN A 283 -33.99 5.71 22.35
N HIS A 284 -34.28 4.45 22.04
CA HIS A 284 -35.59 3.84 22.23
C HIS A 284 -35.48 2.63 23.13
N VAL A 285 -36.48 2.40 23.97
CA VAL A 285 -36.51 1.25 24.89
C VAL A 285 -37.49 0.22 24.37
N LEU A 286 -36.99 -1.00 24.12
CA LEU A 286 -37.81 -2.18 23.94
C LEU A 286 -37.84 -2.94 25.24
N LYS A 287 -39.02 -3.01 25.83
CA LYS A 287 -39.32 -3.85 26.98
C LYS A 287 -40.05 -5.08 26.50
N VAL A 288 -39.62 -6.26 26.94
CA VAL A 288 -40.34 -7.52 26.74
C VAL A 288 -40.55 -8.15 28.10
N TYR A 289 -41.72 -8.72 28.33
CA TYR A 289 -41.98 -9.47 29.54
C TYR A 289 -42.94 -10.64 29.32
N VAL A 290 -42.83 -11.66 30.17
CA VAL A 290 -43.73 -12.82 30.18
C VAL A 290 -44.80 -12.69 31.26
N ARG A 291 -45.96 -13.33 31.06
CA ARG A 291 -47.09 -13.37 32.00
C ARG A 291 -47.88 -14.67 31.86
N ASN A 292 -48.66 -14.96 32.90
CA ASN A 292 -49.70 -15.97 32.92
C ASN A 292 -49.27 -17.40 32.51
N PRO A 293 -48.15 -17.96 33.03
CA PRO A 293 -47.78 -19.34 32.76
C PRO A 293 -48.92 -20.29 33.16
N ASN A 294 -49.30 -21.20 32.25
CA ASN A 294 -50.43 -22.11 32.43
C ASN A 294 -51.78 -21.43 32.74
N TYR A 295 -51.98 -20.19 32.28
CA TYR A 295 -53.14 -19.34 32.62
C TYR A 295 -53.25 -18.98 34.12
N LEU A 296 -52.18 -19.18 34.88
CA LEU A 296 -52.09 -18.82 36.28
C LEU A 296 -51.15 -17.62 36.44
N GLN A 297 -51.35 -16.83 37.49
CA GLN A 297 -50.46 -15.71 37.77
C GLN A 297 -49.02 -16.21 37.94
N ASP A 298 -48.08 -15.54 37.29
CA ASP A 298 -46.65 -15.80 37.49
C ASP A 298 -46.26 -15.54 38.95
N GLU A 299 -45.54 -16.48 39.55
CA GLU A 299 -45.23 -16.48 40.97
C GLU A 299 -43.94 -15.71 41.32
N ASP A 300 -43.02 -15.48 40.37
CA ASP A 300 -41.82 -14.64 40.56
C ASP A 300 -41.69 -13.51 39.52
N LEU A 301 -42.38 -12.41 39.79
CA LEU A 301 -42.40 -11.25 38.90
C LEU A 301 -41.05 -10.55 38.68
N ASN A 302 -40.00 -10.91 39.43
CA ASN A 302 -38.69 -10.25 39.31
C ASN A 302 -37.91 -10.73 38.08
N ASN A 303 -38.27 -11.89 37.51
CA ASN A 303 -37.54 -12.51 36.40
C ASN A 303 -38.30 -12.41 35.05
N ASP A 304 -39.52 -11.85 35.06
CA ASP A 304 -40.39 -11.77 33.88
C ASP A 304 -39.87 -10.86 32.77
N THR A 305 -39.03 -9.87 33.08
CA THR A 305 -38.86 -8.65 32.25
C THR A 305 -37.41 -8.42 31.80
N ILE A 306 -37.21 -8.15 30.51
CA ILE A 306 -35.96 -7.62 29.93
C ILE A 306 -36.25 -6.30 29.23
N GLU A 307 -35.44 -5.29 29.53
CA GLU A 307 -35.45 -3.99 28.84
C GLU A 307 -34.12 -3.79 28.10
N LYS A 308 -34.20 -3.43 26.81
CA LYS A 308 -33.03 -3.07 25.99
C LYS A 308 -33.21 -1.67 25.40
N THR A 309 -32.17 -0.85 25.50
CA THR A 309 -32.11 0.47 24.86
C THR A 309 -31.39 0.38 23.52
N TYR A 310 -32.08 0.69 22.43
CA TYR A 310 -31.53 0.73 21.07
C TYR A 310 -31.27 2.17 20.64
N LYS A 311 -30.09 2.41 20.04
CA LYS A 311 -29.84 3.64 19.28
C LYS A 311 -30.41 3.47 17.89
N VAL A 312 -31.35 4.31 17.53
CA VAL A 312 -32.04 4.35 16.24
C VAL A 312 -31.56 5.58 15.46
N CYS A 313 -31.23 5.37 14.19
CA CYS A 313 -30.71 6.35 13.26
C CYS A 313 -31.77 6.82 12.28
N ASP A 314 -31.72 8.09 11.85
CA ASP A 314 -32.60 8.58 10.78
C ASP A 314 -32.21 7.97 9.43
N LYS A 315 -30.91 7.68 9.25
CA LYS A 315 -30.35 7.11 8.03
C LYS A 315 -29.11 6.29 8.37
N VAL A 316 -29.02 5.10 7.80
CA VAL A 316 -27.79 4.29 7.71
C VAL A 316 -27.45 4.18 6.24
N LEU A 317 -26.20 4.43 5.85
CA LEU A 317 -25.85 4.51 4.43
C LEU A 317 -25.78 3.12 3.80
N SER A 318 -26.24 3.02 2.56
CA SER A 318 -26.10 1.82 1.74
C SER A 318 -26.22 2.17 0.26
N GLY A 319 -25.40 1.54 -0.57
CA GLY A 319 -25.39 1.77 -2.02
C GLY A 319 -24.71 3.06 -2.43
N THR A 320 -25.18 3.66 -3.53
CA THR A 320 -24.49 4.78 -4.18
C THR A 320 -25.14 6.13 -3.84
N TYR A 321 -24.29 7.10 -3.49
CA TYR A 321 -24.64 8.50 -3.26
C TYR A 321 -23.80 9.41 -4.17
N THR A 322 -24.24 10.66 -4.31
CA THR A 322 -23.47 11.71 -4.98
C THR A 322 -23.04 12.77 -3.97
N ILE A 323 -21.87 13.37 -4.20
CA ILE A 323 -21.45 14.60 -3.54
C ILE A 323 -21.36 15.67 -4.63
N ASP A 324 -22.33 16.58 -4.67
CA ASP A 324 -22.43 17.63 -5.67
C ASP A 324 -22.91 18.94 -5.03
N SER A 325 -22.02 19.93 -4.98
CA SER A 325 -22.28 21.24 -4.38
C SER A 325 -23.33 22.08 -5.13
N LEU A 326 -23.59 21.73 -6.39
CA LEU A 326 -24.56 22.39 -7.28
C LEU A 326 -25.97 21.83 -7.13
N GLN A 327 -26.12 20.65 -6.52
CA GLN A 327 -27.43 20.03 -6.23
C GLN A 327 -27.80 20.21 -4.75
N PRO A 328 -29.08 20.40 -4.41
CA PRO A 328 -29.52 20.46 -3.02
C PRO A 328 -29.32 19.10 -2.33
N THR A 329 -29.12 19.12 -1.00
CA THR A 329 -29.15 17.89 -0.19
C THR A 329 -30.54 17.27 -0.26
N GLY A 330 -30.61 15.99 -0.63
CA GLY A 330 -31.88 15.27 -0.74
C GLY A 330 -31.75 13.97 -1.52
N GLY A 331 -32.57 12.97 -1.16
CA GLY A 331 -32.52 11.64 -1.77
C GLY A 331 -31.13 11.00 -1.61
N THR A 332 -30.45 10.80 -2.74
CA THR A 332 -29.11 10.21 -2.82
C THR A 332 -27.98 11.25 -2.96
N ASN A 333 -28.27 12.56 -2.91
CA ASN A 333 -27.25 13.61 -3.01
C ASN A 333 -26.92 14.25 -1.66
N PHE A 334 -25.62 14.42 -1.40
CA PHE A 334 -25.06 15.28 -0.37
C PHE A 334 -24.42 16.50 -1.02
N ARG A 335 -24.49 17.67 -0.37
CA ARG A 335 -23.92 18.88 -0.95
C ARG A 335 -22.43 19.01 -0.68
N TYR A 336 -21.99 18.60 0.51
CA TYR A 336 -20.59 18.66 0.96
C TYR A 336 -20.19 17.39 1.71
N PHE A 337 -18.87 17.10 1.76
CA PHE A 337 -18.31 15.94 2.47
C PHE A 337 -18.69 15.86 3.95
N ALA A 338 -18.91 16.99 4.63
CA ALA A 338 -19.28 17.01 6.05
C ALA A 338 -20.59 16.27 6.36
N GLU A 339 -21.54 16.27 5.42
CA GLU A 339 -22.85 15.61 5.59
C GLU A 339 -22.74 14.08 5.67
N PRO A 340 -22.14 13.36 4.70
CA PRO A 340 -21.97 11.92 4.81
C PRO A 340 -21.00 11.53 5.92
N LEU A 341 -19.96 12.32 6.21
CA LEU A 341 -19.05 12.03 7.33
C LEU A 341 -19.77 12.05 8.69
N ALA A 342 -20.71 12.98 8.90
CA ALA A 342 -21.52 13.00 10.11
C ALA A 342 -22.38 11.73 10.25
N ILE A 343 -22.96 11.23 9.15
CA ILE A 343 -23.76 10.00 9.16
C ILE A 343 -22.87 8.78 9.38
N LEU A 344 -21.70 8.69 8.73
CA LEU A 344 -20.76 7.59 8.93
C LEU A 344 -20.29 7.49 10.38
N LYS A 345 -20.05 8.63 11.03
CA LYS A 345 -19.65 8.71 12.43
C LYS A 345 -20.75 8.23 13.39
N GLU A 346 -21.98 8.70 13.19
CA GLU A 346 -23.07 8.45 14.13
C GLU A 346 -23.79 7.11 13.88
N CYS A 347 -23.91 6.71 12.60
CA CYS A 347 -24.81 5.64 12.15
C CYS A 347 -24.15 4.59 11.26
N GLY A 348 -23.05 4.92 10.59
CA GLY A 348 -22.29 3.97 9.76
C GLY A 348 -23.03 3.52 8.49
N ILE A 349 -22.76 2.28 8.08
CA ILE A 349 -23.26 1.68 6.84
C ILE A 349 -23.98 0.35 7.11
N ARG A 350 -24.85 -0.07 6.19
CA ARG A 350 -25.54 -1.38 6.21
C ARG A 350 -25.10 -2.30 5.07
N ASN A 351 -24.44 -1.74 4.06
CA ASN A 351 -23.82 -2.43 2.93
C ASN A 351 -22.72 -1.52 2.36
N SER A 352 -21.86 -2.05 1.49
CA SER A 352 -20.91 -1.28 0.69
C SER A 352 -21.54 0.03 0.18
N THR A 353 -20.82 1.13 0.40
CA THR A 353 -21.31 2.49 0.18
C THR A 353 -20.33 3.27 -0.70
N VAL A 354 -20.82 3.80 -1.82
CA VAL A 354 -20.00 4.54 -2.80
C VAL A 354 -20.48 5.99 -2.89
N PHE A 355 -19.56 6.93 -2.79
CA PHE A 355 -19.80 8.35 -3.04
C PHE A 355 -19.17 8.77 -4.37
N ASN A 356 -20.02 9.03 -5.36
CA ASN A 356 -19.63 9.62 -6.64
C ASN A 356 -19.55 11.15 -6.49
N VAL A 357 -18.33 11.66 -6.44
CA VAL A 357 -18.05 13.09 -6.28
C VAL A 357 -18.12 13.78 -7.64
N ALA A 358 -18.94 14.82 -7.77
CA ALA A 358 -19.06 15.59 -9.00
C ALA A 358 -17.76 16.38 -9.29
N PRO A 359 -17.43 16.66 -10.56
CA PRO A 359 -16.27 17.46 -10.91
C PRO A 359 -16.24 18.81 -10.17
N GLY A 360 -15.07 19.17 -9.64
CA GLY A 360 -14.89 20.40 -8.89
C GLY A 360 -13.66 20.39 -7.99
N SER A 361 -13.39 21.56 -7.41
CA SER A 361 -12.38 21.75 -6.36
C SER A 361 -13.08 21.94 -5.01
N TYR A 362 -12.65 21.17 -4.02
CA TYR A 362 -13.24 21.10 -2.69
C TYR A 362 -12.16 21.44 -1.66
N ASP A 363 -12.22 22.66 -1.11
CA ASP A 363 -11.33 23.06 -0.01
C ASP A 363 -11.89 22.56 1.32
N THR A 364 -11.38 21.42 1.78
CA THR A 364 -11.89 20.74 2.97
C THR A 364 -10.90 19.69 3.47
N VAL A 365 -11.07 19.31 4.73
CA VAL A 365 -10.34 18.20 5.36
C VAL A 365 -11.31 17.10 5.77
N LEU A 366 -10.88 15.84 5.61
CA LEU A 366 -11.64 14.63 5.90
C LEU A 366 -11.00 13.92 7.10
N VAL A 367 -11.70 13.91 8.22
CA VAL A 367 -11.22 13.35 9.49
C VAL A 367 -12.00 12.09 9.84
N PHE A 368 -11.29 10.96 9.88
CA PHE A 368 -11.82 9.66 10.27
C PHE A 368 -11.13 9.19 11.56
N ASN A 369 -11.61 9.66 12.71
CA ASN A 369 -11.10 9.30 14.03
C ASN A 369 -12.04 8.38 14.80
N TYR A 370 -12.71 7.47 14.08
CA TYR A 370 -13.70 6.55 14.58
C TYR A 370 -13.77 5.30 13.70
N LEU A 371 -14.22 4.20 14.30
CA LEU A 371 -14.62 3.01 13.54
C LEU A 371 -16.01 3.24 12.94
N ILE A 372 -16.20 2.88 11.68
CA ILE A 372 -17.48 3.00 11.00
C ILE A 372 -18.28 1.72 11.25
N ASN A 373 -19.45 1.85 11.90
CA ASN A 373 -20.29 0.68 12.18
C ASN A 373 -20.78 0.04 10.86
N GLY A 374 -20.75 -1.28 10.80
CA GLY A 374 -21.10 -2.06 9.60
C GLY A 374 -20.05 -2.08 8.50
N ALA A 375 -18.89 -1.42 8.69
CA ALA A 375 -17.78 -1.50 7.76
C ALA A 375 -16.90 -2.73 8.05
N ASP A 376 -16.62 -3.50 7.00
CA ASP A 376 -15.78 -4.69 7.03
C ASP A 376 -15.13 -4.91 5.66
N ASN A 377 -14.51 -6.07 5.44
CA ASN A 377 -13.84 -6.38 4.19
C ASN A 377 -14.80 -6.47 2.98
N ASP A 378 -16.07 -6.83 3.20
CA ASP A 378 -17.10 -6.99 2.17
C ASP A 378 -17.97 -5.72 2.02
N ASN A 379 -18.04 -4.90 3.07
CA ASN A 379 -18.82 -3.68 3.17
C ASN A 379 -17.87 -2.48 3.37
N ARG A 380 -17.34 -1.96 2.25
CA ARG A 380 -16.37 -0.85 2.26
C ARG A 380 -17.03 0.49 1.92
N ILE A 381 -16.37 1.58 2.31
CA ILE A 381 -16.76 2.94 1.94
C ILE A 381 -15.81 3.43 0.85
N THR A 382 -16.32 3.83 -0.30
CA THR A 382 -15.48 4.33 -1.41
C THR A 382 -15.87 5.75 -1.79
N PHE A 383 -14.90 6.67 -1.77
CA PHE A 383 -15.02 8.00 -2.38
C PHE A 383 -14.36 7.97 -3.76
N GLN A 384 -15.11 8.33 -4.81
CA GLN A 384 -14.58 8.30 -6.17
C GLN A 384 -15.07 9.46 -7.04
N SER A 385 -14.29 9.83 -8.06
CA SER A 385 -14.80 10.75 -9.10
C SER A 385 -15.97 10.13 -9.86
N MET A 386 -17.01 10.91 -10.07
CA MET A 386 -18.17 10.54 -10.89
C MET A 386 -17.80 10.34 -12.37
N THR A 387 -16.75 11.00 -12.86
CA THR A 387 -16.29 10.87 -14.26
C THR A 387 -15.28 9.74 -14.45
N GLY A 388 -14.72 9.23 -13.35
CA GLY A 388 -13.62 8.26 -13.37
C GLY A 388 -12.25 8.85 -13.69
N HIS A 389 -12.14 10.17 -13.86
CA HIS A 389 -10.86 10.86 -14.08
C HIS A 389 -10.38 11.57 -12.81
N PRO A 390 -9.12 11.36 -12.38
CA PRO A 390 -8.61 11.93 -11.14
C PRO A 390 -8.45 13.45 -11.19
N GLU A 391 -8.24 14.04 -12.37
CA GLU A 391 -8.09 15.49 -12.55
C GLU A 391 -9.41 16.26 -12.36
N ASP A 392 -10.56 15.60 -12.46
CA ASP A 392 -11.87 16.26 -12.41
C ASP A 392 -12.33 16.57 -10.97
N VAL A 393 -11.84 15.81 -9.98
CA VAL A 393 -12.20 15.98 -8.57
C VAL A 393 -10.96 16.26 -7.75
N ILE A 394 -10.82 17.50 -7.28
CA ILE A 394 -9.66 17.96 -6.50
C ILE A 394 -10.13 18.27 -5.07
N ILE A 395 -9.74 17.45 -4.11
CA ILE A 395 -9.88 17.76 -2.68
C ILE A 395 -8.57 18.42 -2.26
N GLN A 396 -8.65 19.65 -1.76
CA GLN A 396 -7.48 20.46 -1.48
C GLN A 396 -7.56 21.11 -0.11
N HIS A 397 -6.40 21.54 0.39
CA HIS A 397 -6.32 22.32 1.62
C HIS A 397 -5.06 23.19 1.65
N ASP A 398 -5.21 24.43 2.13
CA ASP A 398 -4.12 25.38 2.41
C ASP A 398 -3.92 25.44 3.93
N ALA A 399 -2.98 24.64 4.44
CA ALA A 399 -2.79 24.46 5.87
C ALA A 399 -2.19 25.71 6.53
N PHE A 400 -2.72 26.09 7.69
CA PHE A 400 -2.24 27.26 8.45
C PHE A 400 -1.13 26.90 9.47
N GLY A 401 -0.98 25.62 9.79
CA GLY A 401 0.02 25.13 10.73
C GLY A 401 0.13 23.61 10.76
N SER A 402 0.78 23.08 11.80
CA SER A 402 0.96 21.63 11.94
C SER A 402 -0.32 20.90 12.36
N SER A 403 -1.28 21.58 12.98
CA SER A 403 -2.52 20.96 13.49
C SER A 403 -3.53 20.62 12.40
N ASP A 404 -3.40 21.22 11.23
CA ASP A 404 -4.26 21.08 10.05
C ASP A 404 -3.44 20.69 8.80
N ASN A 405 -2.20 20.23 8.98
CA ASN A 405 -1.34 19.73 7.90
C ASN A 405 -1.80 18.35 7.39
N PHE A 406 -2.98 18.29 6.78
CA PHE A 406 -3.52 17.10 6.12
C PHE A 406 -4.74 17.48 5.26
N ILE A 407 -5.09 16.63 4.30
CA ILE A 407 -6.39 16.65 3.63
C ILE A 407 -7.23 15.50 4.14
N VAL A 408 -6.64 14.31 4.28
CA VAL A 408 -7.29 13.13 4.84
C VAL A 408 -6.47 12.65 6.05
N VAL A 409 -7.14 12.38 7.15
CA VAL A 409 -6.53 11.68 8.29
C VAL A 409 -7.38 10.47 8.67
N PHE A 410 -6.73 9.32 8.70
CA PHE A 410 -7.26 8.10 9.29
C PHE A 410 -6.60 7.91 10.66
N ASN A 411 -7.40 8.02 11.72
CA ASN A 411 -6.97 7.81 13.10
C ASN A 411 -7.74 6.63 13.71
N GLY A 412 -7.22 5.42 13.50
CA GLY A 412 -7.82 4.16 13.96
C GLY A 412 -9.03 3.66 13.16
N SER A 413 -9.43 4.36 12.09
CA SER A 413 -10.50 3.93 11.17
C SER A 413 -10.07 2.77 10.27
N ARG A 414 -11.03 2.11 9.60
CA ARG A 414 -10.78 1.00 8.67
C ARG A 414 -11.77 1.00 7.51
N PHE A 415 -11.42 0.33 6.41
CA PHE A 415 -12.33 0.03 5.28
C PHE A 415 -12.88 1.26 4.54
N VAL A 416 -12.05 2.30 4.42
CA VAL A 416 -12.35 3.50 3.63
C VAL A 416 -11.35 3.63 2.49
N ASP A 417 -11.86 3.81 1.28
CA ASP A 417 -11.11 3.81 0.03
C ASP A 417 -11.31 5.10 -0.75
N PHE A 418 -10.28 5.47 -1.51
CA PHE A 418 -10.31 6.60 -2.44
C PHE A 418 -9.93 6.13 -3.84
N LYS A 419 -10.69 6.56 -4.85
CA LYS A 419 -10.49 6.15 -6.24
C LYS A 419 -10.64 7.29 -7.25
N ASN A 420 -9.76 7.35 -8.25
CA ASN A 420 -9.89 8.27 -9.39
C ASN A 420 -10.11 9.74 -8.98
N LEU A 421 -9.32 10.29 -8.05
CA LEU A 421 -9.45 11.69 -7.60
C LEU A 421 -8.08 12.28 -7.21
N THR A 422 -8.02 13.58 -6.98
CA THR A 422 -6.81 14.29 -6.57
C THR A 422 -6.92 14.76 -5.12
N LEU A 423 -5.88 14.52 -4.32
CA LEU A 423 -5.61 15.14 -3.03
C LEU A 423 -4.46 16.14 -3.20
N LYS A 424 -4.75 17.44 -3.05
CA LYS A 424 -3.79 18.52 -3.35
C LYS A 424 -3.53 19.44 -2.17
N SER A 425 -2.34 19.37 -1.60
CA SER A 425 -1.89 20.31 -0.58
C SER A 425 -1.37 21.60 -1.22
N LEU A 426 -1.64 22.76 -0.62
CA LEU A 426 -1.33 24.07 -1.21
C LEU A 426 -0.18 24.81 -0.51
N ASP A 427 -0.02 24.64 0.80
CA ASP A 427 1.03 25.33 1.56
C ASP A 427 2.42 24.73 1.32
N THR A 428 3.45 25.57 1.32
CA THR A 428 4.85 25.18 1.03
C THR A 428 5.64 24.66 2.24
N THR A 429 5.11 24.84 3.45
CA THR A 429 5.72 24.38 4.70
C THR A 429 4.99 23.16 5.26
N TYR A 430 3.67 23.12 5.11
CA TYR A 430 2.73 22.12 5.59
C TYR A 430 1.97 21.54 4.39
N SER A 431 2.55 20.53 3.75
CA SER A 431 2.06 20.01 2.47
C SER A 431 1.66 18.54 2.51
N THR A 432 1.04 18.09 3.60
CA THR A 432 0.63 16.70 3.75
C THR A 432 -0.78 16.49 3.21
N CYS A 433 -0.93 15.44 2.40
CA CYS A 433 -2.21 15.06 1.81
C CYS A 433 -2.91 14.01 2.69
N LEU A 434 -2.17 13.00 3.14
CA LEU A 434 -2.71 11.87 3.88
C LEU A 434 -1.89 11.61 5.14
N ILE A 435 -2.59 11.44 6.27
CA ILE A 435 -2.03 10.91 7.52
C ILE A 435 -2.70 9.58 7.86
N LEU A 436 -1.90 8.56 8.09
CA LEU A 436 -2.29 7.27 8.65
C LEU A 436 -1.80 7.23 10.11
N THR A 437 -2.69 7.00 11.07
CA THR A 437 -2.33 6.93 12.49
C THR A 437 -3.36 6.17 13.33
N GLY A 438 -3.04 5.89 14.59
CA GLY A 438 -3.94 5.25 15.54
C GLY A 438 -4.20 3.76 15.28
N GLY A 439 -3.45 3.11 14.39
CA GLY A 439 -3.60 1.68 14.05
C GLY A 439 -4.76 1.42 13.08
N GLY A 440 -5.04 2.40 12.19
CA GLY A 440 -6.08 2.30 11.17
C GLY A 440 -5.67 1.42 9.98
N SER A 441 -6.34 0.30 9.76
CA SER A 441 -5.92 -0.71 8.77
C SER A 441 -6.93 -0.88 7.64
N ASP A 442 -6.52 -1.56 6.58
CA ASP A 442 -7.41 -1.98 5.48
C ASP A 442 -7.95 -0.79 4.67
N HIS A 443 -7.05 0.06 4.16
CA HIS A 443 -7.35 1.20 3.30
C HIS A 443 -6.77 0.99 1.89
N SER A 444 -7.49 1.43 0.85
CA SER A 444 -7.03 1.35 -0.54
C SER A 444 -7.13 2.70 -1.25
N PHE A 445 -6.07 3.04 -1.98
CA PHE A 445 -5.98 4.21 -2.84
C PHE A 445 -5.69 3.75 -4.26
N GLU A 446 -6.65 3.97 -5.17
CA GLU A 446 -6.58 3.50 -6.55
C GLU A 446 -6.66 4.67 -7.54
N ASN A 447 -5.62 4.86 -8.36
CA ASN A 447 -5.56 5.94 -9.34
C ASN A 447 -5.84 7.33 -8.72
N VAL A 448 -5.29 7.56 -7.53
CA VAL A 448 -5.33 8.84 -6.82
C VAL A 448 -4.07 9.65 -7.16
N ILE A 449 -4.23 10.96 -7.33
CA ILE A 449 -3.12 11.90 -7.44
C ILE A 449 -2.89 12.54 -6.07
N PHE A 450 -1.73 12.30 -5.47
CA PHE A 450 -1.25 13.03 -4.30
C PHE A 450 -0.31 14.13 -4.78
N GLU A 451 -0.70 15.39 -4.63
CA GLU A 451 0.03 16.54 -5.14
C GLU A 451 0.37 17.53 -4.03
N GLY A 452 1.63 17.94 -3.96
CA GLY A 452 2.07 19.07 -3.16
C GLY A 452 2.91 20.06 -3.97
N PRO A 453 3.31 21.20 -3.37
CA PRO A 453 4.28 22.09 -3.97
C PRO A 453 5.67 21.43 -4.07
N SER A 454 6.51 21.96 -4.95
CA SER A 454 7.92 21.60 -5.01
C SER A 454 8.61 21.94 -3.68
N SER A 455 9.28 20.97 -3.07
CA SER A 455 10.01 21.14 -1.81
C SER A 455 11.51 21.02 -2.04
N HIS A 456 12.28 21.72 -1.21
CA HIS A 456 13.74 21.55 -1.08
C HIS A 456 14.12 21.33 0.40
N THR A 457 13.16 20.89 1.22
CA THR A 457 13.32 20.72 2.67
C THR A 457 13.33 19.24 3.05
N TYR A 458 13.88 18.96 4.24
CA TYR A 458 14.02 17.62 4.81
C TYR A 458 13.14 17.38 6.03
N THR A 459 11.99 18.06 6.07
CA THR A 459 11.06 18.00 7.19
C THR A 459 9.89 17.08 6.88
N SER A 460 9.41 16.38 7.91
CA SER A 460 8.18 15.58 7.86
C SER A 460 6.91 16.41 7.64
N THR A 461 7.00 17.74 7.63
CA THR A 461 5.86 18.63 7.33
C THR A 461 5.56 18.76 5.84
N THR A 462 6.48 18.32 4.97
CA THR A 462 6.34 18.40 3.50
C THR A 462 6.18 17.04 2.82
N VAL A 463 5.73 16.03 3.57
CA VAL A 463 5.46 14.68 3.06
C VAL A 463 4.05 14.57 2.48
N LEU A 464 3.86 13.89 1.34
CA LEU A 464 2.52 13.71 0.77
C LEU A 464 1.68 12.68 1.57
N VAL A 465 2.27 11.52 1.90
CA VAL A 465 1.67 10.49 2.76
C VAL A 465 2.55 10.23 3.98
N LEU A 466 2.05 10.56 5.16
CA LEU A 466 2.70 10.30 6.43
C LEU A 466 2.04 9.12 7.13
N ASP A 467 2.83 8.11 7.45
CA ASP A 467 2.50 7.19 8.52
C ASP A 467 2.94 7.81 9.85
N GLY A 468 2.03 7.86 10.83
CA GLY A 468 2.30 8.44 12.13
C GLY A 468 3.33 7.60 12.87
N GLU A 469 4.25 8.23 13.61
CA GLU A 469 5.25 7.45 14.35
C GLU A 469 4.61 6.46 15.34
N ALA A 470 5.21 5.28 15.45
CA ALA A 470 4.87 4.27 16.44
C ALA A 470 3.43 3.73 16.33
N SER A 471 2.94 3.60 15.10
CA SER A 471 1.60 3.16 14.76
C SER A 471 1.57 1.66 14.36
N LYS A 472 0.40 1.10 14.05
CA LYS A 472 0.23 -0.34 13.79
C LYS A 472 -0.75 -0.58 12.64
N GLU A 473 -0.53 0.12 11.55
CA GLU A 473 -1.35 0.11 10.36
C GLU A 473 -0.96 -1.11 9.55
N HIS A 474 -1.98 -1.80 9.04
CA HIS A 474 -1.79 -3.00 8.25
C HIS A 474 -2.65 -2.92 6.99
N ASN A 475 -2.20 -3.60 5.93
CA ASN A 475 -2.96 -3.74 4.68
C ASN A 475 -3.32 -2.40 4.03
N ILE A 476 -2.34 -1.49 3.93
CA ILE A 476 -2.50 -0.22 3.21
C ILE A 476 -2.04 -0.41 1.76
N ASN A 477 -2.94 -0.14 0.81
CA ASN A 477 -2.70 -0.43 -0.59
C ASN A 477 -2.71 0.84 -1.45
N PHE A 478 -1.66 1.01 -2.24
CA PHE A 478 -1.51 2.07 -3.23
C PHE A 478 -1.38 1.44 -4.62
N TYR A 479 -2.44 1.53 -5.44
CA TYR A 479 -2.50 1.03 -6.81
C TYR A 479 -2.63 2.14 -7.86
N GLY A 480 -1.71 2.22 -8.82
CA GLY A 480 -1.87 3.10 -9.97
C GLY A 480 -1.82 4.60 -9.65
N ASN A 481 -1.30 4.99 -8.48
CA ASN A 481 -1.33 6.38 -8.01
C ASN A 481 -0.19 7.22 -8.60
N ARG A 482 -0.36 8.54 -8.54
CA ARG A 482 0.68 9.52 -8.86
C ARG A 482 1.01 10.32 -7.62
N PHE A 483 2.28 10.32 -7.21
CA PHE A 483 2.81 11.18 -6.16
C PHE A 483 3.67 12.24 -6.80
N ILE A 484 3.29 13.52 -6.67
CA ILE A 484 3.90 14.62 -7.40
C ILE A 484 4.45 15.64 -6.41
N ASN A 485 5.76 15.87 -6.49
CA ASN A 485 6.55 16.74 -5.61
C ASN A 485 6.63 16.24 -4.16
N GLY A 486 6.69 17.17 -3.19
CA GLY A 486 6.91 16.90 -1.78
C GLY A 486 8.39 16.71 -1.40
N GLY A 487 8.69 16.84 -0.11
CA GLY A 487 9.97 16.43 0.45
C GLY A 487 10.11 14.91 0.38
N PHE A 488 9.07 14.22 0.87
CA PHE A 488 8.87 12.79 0.74
C PHE A 488 7.55 12.54 0.04
N SER A 489 7.48 11.57 -0.88
CA SER A 489 6.16 11.11 -1.34
C SER A 489 5.49 10.25 -0.27
N ILE A 490 6.22 9.28 0.30
CA ILE A 490 5.75 8.43 1.41
C ILE A 490 6.84 8.36 2.48
N LEU A 491 6.47 8.64 3.72
CA LEU A 491 7.34 8.50 4.90
C LEU A 491 6.62 7.66 5.95
N ALA A 492 7.19 6.50 6.27
CA ALA A 492 6.65 5.58 7.27
C ALA A 492 7.69 5.17 8.34
N PRO A 493 7.92 6.03 9.35
CA PRO A 493 8.94 5.84 10.37
C PRO A 493 8.40 5.04 11.57
N ASN A 494 8.40 3.71 11.45
CA ASN A 494 8.00 2.81 12.54
C ASN A 494 9.19 2.35 13.40
N ASN A 495 8.91 1.49 14.38
CA ASN A 495 9.93 0.94 15.27
C ASN A 495 9.70 -0.55 15.57
N SER A 496 10.68 -1.20 16.20
CA SER A 496 10.66 -2.64 16.46
C SER A 496 9.46 -3.17 17.26
N SER A 497 8.79 -2.32 18.06
CA SER A 497 7.59 -2.68 18.83
C SER A 497 6.28 -2.49 18.06
N ASN A 498 6.36 -1.77 16.94
CA ASN A 498 5.27 -1.25 16.13
C ASN A 498 5.50 -1.59 14.67
N LYS A 499 5.88 -2.84 14.41
CA LYS A 499 6.11 -3.32 13.05
C LYS A 499 4.80 -3.39 12.29
N GLU A 500 4.81 -2.86 11.08
CA GLU A 500 3.66 -2.89 10.16
C GLU A 500 3.77 -4.00 9.13
N GLN A 501 2.67 -4.37 8.47
CA GLN A 501 2.67 -5.45 7.50
C GLN A 501 1.63 -5.26 6.41
N GLY A 502 1.89 -5.90 5.26
CA GLY A 502 0.92 -6.00 4.17
C GLY A 502 0.72 -4.72 3.36
N TRP A 503 1.65 -3.76 3.46
CA TRP A 503 1.62 -2.58 2.59
C TRP A 503 2.03 -2.94 1.17
N ILE A 504 1.26 -2.47 0.19
CA ILE A 504 1.47 -2.74 -1.23
C ILE A 504 1.54 -1.41 -1.98
N PHE A 505 2.62 -1.24 -2.73
CA PHE A 505 2.84 -0.15 -3.67
C PHE A 505 2.99 -0.77 -5.05
N GLU A 506 1.94 -0.70 -5.85
CA GLU A 506 1.93 -1.28 -7.18
C GLU A 506 1.46 -0.32 -8.28
N ASN A 507 2.17 -0.32 -9.42
CA ASN A 507 1.85 0.48 -10.60
C ASN A 507 1.83 2.00 -10.34
N ASN A 508 2.50 2.50 -9.29
CA ASN A 508 2.52 3.91 -8.94
C ASN A 508 3.64 4.67 -9.68
N ARG A 509 3.46 5.99 -9.78
CA ARG A 509 4.47 6.93 -10.29
C ARG A 509 4.85 7.92 -9.20
N PHE A 510 6.11 7.91 -8.79
CA PHE A 510 6.71 8.86 -7.84
C PHE A 510 7.52 9.88 -8.63
N ILE A 511 7.05 11.12 -8.67
CA ILE A 511 7.53 12.16 -9.58
C ILE A 511 8.02 13.36 -8.77
N ASN A 512 9.28 13.73 -8.96
CA ASN A 512 9.89 14.95 -8.45
C ASN A 512 9.89 15.10 -6.91
N TYR A 513 10.00 13.99 -6.18
CA TYR A 513 10.25 14.02 -4.73
C TYR A 513 11.68 14.53 -4.45
N TYR A 514 11.86 15.31 -3.38
CA TYR A 514 13.19 15.87 -3.05
C TYR A 514 14.10 14.87 -2.32
N ILE A 515 13.57 14.12 -1.35
CA ILE A 515 14.32 13.16 -0.53
C ILE A 515 13.99 11.74 -0.92
N SER A 516 12.74 11.32 -0.78
CA SER A 516 12.41 9.93 -1.11
C SER A 516 11.04 9.75 -1.71
N GLY A 517 10.95 8.83 -2.67
CA GLY A 517 9.67 8.34 -3.17
C GLY A 517 9.00 7.48 -2.11
N ILE A 518 9.72 6.50 -1.58
CA ILE A 518 9.23 5.64 -0.49
C ILE A 518 10.31 5.56 0.60
N ASN A 519 9.96 5.86 1.84
CA ASN A 519 10.78 5.54 3.01
C ASN A 519 9.96 4.69 3.98
N LEU A 520 10.41 3.46 4.23
CA LEU A 520 9.78 2.48 5.12
C LEU A 520 10.76 2.05 6.20
N GLU A 521 10.37 2.16 7.47
CA GLU A 521 11.12 1.63 8.60
C GLU A 521 10.29 0.57 9.31
N TYR A 522 10.85 -0.61 9.66
CA TYR A 522 10.16 -1.68 10.39
C TYR A 522 8.85 -2.20 9.76
N PHE A 523 8.95 -2.76 8.55
CA PHE A 523 7.83 -3.44 7.88
C PHE A 523 8.05 -4.96 7.80
N ASP A 524 6.98 -5.74 7.70
CA ASP A 524 6.98 -7.15 7.31
C ASP A 524 6.24 -7.33 5.99
N SER A 525 6.91 -7.95 5.02
CA SER A 525 6.36 -8.34 3.73
C SER A 525 5.80 -7.16 2.92
N ALA A 526 6.46 -6.00 2.96
CA ALA A 526 6.13 -4.88 2.08
C ALA A 526 6.41 -5.24 0.62
N ILE A 527 5.48 -4.88 -0.28
CA ILE A 527 5.58 -5.14 -1.72
C ILE A 527 5.69 -3.80 -2.46
N ILE A 528 6.79 -3.61 -3.18
CA ILE A 528 7.05 -2.47 -4.05
C ILE A 528 7.26 -3.03 -5.45
N ARG A 529 6.24 -2.99 -6.31
CA ARG A 529 6.32 -3.57 -7.64
C ARG A 529 5.76 -2.72 -8.77
N ASN A 530 6.34 -2.85 -9.96
CA ASN A 530 5.88 -2.16 -11.18
C ASN A 530 5.78 -0.62 -11.01
N ASN A 531 6.54 -0.01 -10.10
CA ASN A 531 6.50 1.44 -9.88
C ASN A 531 7.57 2.16 -10.72
N ILE A 532 7.31 3.43 -11.02
CA ILE A 532 8.26 4.32 -11.68
C ILE A 532 8.65 5.43 -10.70
N PHE A 533 9.94 5.58 -10.45
CA PHE A 533 10.53 6.61 -9.62
C PHE A 533 11.37 7.54 -10.49
N SER A 534 11.02 8.82 -10.54
CA SER A 534 11.74 9.82 -11.34
C SER A 534 11.84 11.13 -10.58
N THR A 535 13.04 11.66 -10.42
CA THR A 535 13.29 12.93 -9.72
C THR A 535 14.38 13.75 -10.38
N THR A 536 14.38 15.06 -10.16
CA THR A 536 15.48 15.97 -10.52
C THR A 536 16.31 16.40 -9.31
N SER A 537 16.09 15.79 -8.14
CA SER A 537 16.76 16.17 -6.90
C SER A 537 18.27 15.89 -6.95
N MET A 538 19.07 16.93 -6.78
CA MET A 538 20.52 16.84 -6.63
C MET A 538 20.93 16.79 -5.14
N TYR A 539 20.02 16.41 -4.24
CA TYR A 539 20.33 16.27 -2.82
C TYR A 539 21.12 14.98 -2.57
N GLY A 540 22.25 15.08 -1.87
CA GLY A 540 23.13 13.93 -1.60
C GLY A 540 22.50 12.82 -0.74
N GLY A 541 21.34 13.07 -0.13
CA GLY A 541 20.54 12.07 0.58
C GLY A 541 19.26 11.66 -0.16
N SER A 542 19.10 11.99 -1.46
CA SER A 542 17.94 11.55 -2.23
C SER A 542 17.98 10.04 -2.48
N ILE A 543 16.86 9.36 -2.28
CA ILE A 543 16.73 7.92 -2.43
C ILE A 543 15.41 7.62 -3.17
N GLY A 544 15.39 6.70 -4.14
CA GLY A 544 14.13 6.29 -4.76
C GLY A 544 13.21 5.55 -3.79
N ALA A 545 13.70 4.40 -3.31
CA ALA A 545 13.09 3.61 -2.25
C ALA A 545 14.11 3.31 -1.14
N ASP A 546 13.78 3.68 0.08
CA ASP A 546 14.57 3.48 1.30
C ASP A 546 13.82 2.53 2.24
N LEU A 547 14.39 1.34 2.47
CA LEU A 547 13.83 0.33 3.35
C LEU A 547 14.81 0.07 4.48
N SER A 548 14.37 0.30 5.71
CA SER A 548 15.16 0.10 6.92
C SER A 548 14.45 -0.86 7.86
N HIS A 549 15.15 -1.86 8.40
CA HIS A 549 14.60 -2.85 9.32
C HIS A 549 13.38 -3.63 8.79
N CYS A 550 13.30 -3.83 7.47
CA CYS A 550 12.17 -4.47 6.81
C CYS A 550 12.39 -5.99 6.64
N TYR A 551 11.36 -6.79 6.88
CA TYR A 551 11.43 -8.25 6.84
C TYR A 551 10.73 -8.79 5.60
N TYR A 552 11.36 -9.74 4.90
CA TYR A 552 10.81 -10.35 3.67
C TYR A 552 10.35 -9.34 2.60
N PRO A 553 11.10 -8.25 2.32
CA PRO A 553 10.65 -7.25 1.34
C PRO A 553 10.62 -7.82 -0.07
N VAL A 554 9.71 -7.33 -0.90
CA VAL A 554 9.61 -7.64 -2.32
C VAL A 554 9.74 -6.35 -3.12
N VAL A 555 10.84 -6.18 -3.84
CA VAL A 555 11.11 -5.04 -4.72
C VAL A 555 11.30 -5.58 -6.15
N GLU A 556 10.23 -5.57 -6.96
CA GLU A 556 10.22 -6.23 -8.27
C GLU A 556 9.73 -5.32 -9.42
N ASN A 557 10.35 -5.41 -10.59
CA ASN A 557 9.93 -4.71 -11.80
C ASN A 557 9.78 -3.18 -11.65
N ASN A 558 10.56 -2.53 -10.77
CA ASN A 558 10.50 -1.07 -10.64
C ASN A 558 11.50 -0.42 -11.59
N LYS A 559 11.14 0.77 -12.09
CA LYS A 559 12.04 1.65 -12.84
C LYS A 559 12.47 2.82 -11.98
N PHE A 560 13.77 3.02 -11.81
CA PHE A 560 14.34 4.14 -11.08
C PHE A 560 15.18 5.02 -12.01
N GLU A 561 14.87 6.32 -12.02
CA GLU A 561 15.62 7.37 -12.72
C GLU A 561 16.05 8.40 -11.68
N GLN A 562 17.29 8.24 -11.19
CA GLN A 562 17.84 9.03 -10.09
C GLN A 562 19.08 9.78 -10.57
N PRO A 563 19.17 11.11 -10.41
CA PRO A 563 20.35 11.86 -10.89
C PRO A 563 21.52 11.83 -9.90
N LEU A 564 21.28 11.55 -8.61
CA LEU A 564 22.31 11.53 -7.56
C LEU A 564 21.94 10.56 -6.44
N SER A 565 22.94 10.12 -5.67
CA SER A 565 22.78 9.34 -4.45
C SER A 565 22.26 7.93 -4.71
N ARG A 566 21.01 7.54 -4.38
CA ARG A 566 20.62 6.12 -4.44
C ARG A 566 19.28 5.86 -5.12
N ALA A 567 19.19 4.80 -5.92
CA ALA A 567 17.88 4.36 -6.42
C ALA A 567 17.16 3.47 -5.40
N LEU A 568 17.84 2.42 -4.92
CA LEU A 568 17.33 1.54 -3.87
C LEU A 568 18.33 1.47 -2.74
N TYR A 569 17.89 1.74 -1.52
CA TYR A 569 18.65 1.53 -0.30
C TYR A 569 17.91 0.57 0.63
N MET A 570 18.60 -0.48 1.07
CA MET A 570 18.10 -1.45 2.03
C MET A 570 19.07 -1.55 3.20
N PHE A 571 18.59 -1.32 4.42
CA PHE A 571 19.39 -1.39 5.64
C PHE A 571 18.75 -2.33 6.66
N THR A 572 19.50 -3.33 7.12
CA THR A 572 19.00 -4.34 8.08
C THR A 572 17.68 -4.98 7.63
N CYS A 573 17.60 -5.29 6.34
CA CYS A 573 16.43 -5.91 5.74
C CYS A 573 16.61 -7.42 5.67
N ASP A 574 15.85 -8.17 6.48
CA ASP A 574 16.13 -9.58 6.71
C ASP A 574 15.02 -10.50 6.19
N ALA A 575 15.46 -11.63 5.64
CA ALA A 575 14.59 -12.72 5.25
C ALA A 575 15.09 -14.05 5.84
N SER A 576 14.55 -15.17 5.35
CA SER A 576 14.93 -16.50 5.82
C SER A 576 15.20 -17.44 4.65
N GLN A 577 15.81 -18.58 4.94
CA GLN A 577 16.09 -19.61 3.94
C GLN A 577 14.83 -20.10 3.20
N THR A 578 13.69 -20.17 3.87
CA THR A 578 12.43 -20.70 3.32
C THR A 578 11.51 -19.62 2.77
N LYS A 579 11.69 -18.36 3.18
CA LYS A 579 11.00 -17.19 2.66
C LYS A 579 12.03 -16.10 2.46
N ARG A 580 12.54 -15.97 1.24
CA ARG A 580 13.61 -15.05 0.86
C ARG A 580 13.05 -13.68 0.47
N GLY A 581 13.80 -12.62 0.73
CA GLY A 581 13.49 -11.27 0.26
C GLY A 581 13.90 -11.14 -1.21
N LYS A 582 13.33 -10.17 -1.94
CA LYS A 582 13.50 -10.09 -3.39
C LYS A 582 13.84 -8.67 -3.85
N VAL A 583 14.83 -8.59 -4.73
CA VAL A 583 15.18 -7.44 -5.56
C VAL A 583 15.33 -7.97 -6.98
N VAL A 584 14.24 -7.96 -7.76
CA VAL A 584 14.17 -8.69 -9.04
C VAL A 584 13.68 -7.82 -10.19
N ASN A 585 14.26 -7.97 -11.39
CA ASN A 585 13.78 -7.30 -12.62
C ASN A 585 13.74 -5.76 -12.52
N ASN A 586 14.48 -5.12 -11.62
CA ASN A 586 14.46 -3.67 -11.53
C ASN A 586 15.37 -3.06 -12.62
N ILE A 587 14.89 -1.98 -13.25
CA ILE A 587 15.65 -1.15 -14.18
C ILE A 587 16.08 0.11 -13.42
N VAL A 588 17.38 0.36 -13.34
CA VAL A 588 17.93 1.46 -12.55
C VAL A 588 18.90 2.26 -13.38
N THR A 589 18.58 3.54 -13.61
CA THR A 589 19.54 4.53 -14.08
C THR A 589 19.88 5.46 -12.91
N ILE A 590 21.16 5.52 -12.57
CA ILE A 590 21.70 6.46 -11.59
C ILE A 590 22.68 7.41 -12.29
N GLY A 591 22.54 8.71 -12.03
CA GLY A 591 23.53 9.72 -12.39
C GLY A 591 24.76 9.61 -11.50
N GLY A 592 25.32 10.71 -10.99
CA GLY A 592 26.58 10.57 -10.26
C GLY A 592 27.02 11.67 -9.32
N GLY A 593 28.03 11.28 -8.55
CA GLY A 593 28.62 11.92 -7.38
C GLY A 593 29.28 10.82 -6.55
N ALA A 594 30.39 11.11 -5.87
CA ALA A 594 31.33 10.11 -5.34
C ALA A 594 30.76 9.06 -4.34
N THR A 595 29.53 9.21 -3.85
CA THR A 595 28.87 8.26 -2.93
C THR A 595 27.58 7.66 -3.50
N SER A 596 27.34 7.85 -4.80
CA SER A 596 26.10 7.40 -5.45
C SER A 596 26.16 5.91 -5.78
N SER A 597 25.01 5.25 -5.70
CA SER A 597 24.87 3.82 -5.97
C SER A 597 23.52 3.50 -6.59
N GLY A 598 23.46 2.60 -7.57
CA GLY A 598 22.17 2.13 -8.10
C GLY A 598 21.39 1.36 -7.03
N ILE A 599 21.82 0.13 -6.76
CA ILE A 599 21.24 -0.71 -5.69
C ILE A 599 22.25 -0.82 -4.56
N PHE A 600 21.86 -0.42 -3.35
CA PHE A 600 22.67 -0.56 -2.15
C PHE A 600 21.95 -1.38 -1.07
N ILE A 601 22.49 -2.56 -0.79
CA ILE A 601 22.03 -3.47 0.26
C ILE A 601 23.07 -3.49 1.39
N ASN A 602 22.62 -3.23 2.62
CA ASN A 602 23.48 -3.09 3.79
C ASN A 602 22.92 -3.90 4.97
N ASP A 603 23.75 -4.74 5.58
CA ASP A 603 23.43 -5.56 6.75
C ASP A 603 22.14 -6.39 6.59
N SER A 604 21.89 -6.90 5.39
CA SER A 604 20.61 -7.50 4.99
C SER A 604 20.80 -8.94 4.50
N TYR A 605 20.09 -9.90 5.08
CA TYR A 605 20.35 -11.32 4.87
C TYR A 605 19.25 -12.04 4.06
N TYR A 606 19.64 -13.08 3.30
CA TYR A 606 18.72 -13.94 2.52
C TYR A 606 17.92 -13.19 1.43
N ILE A 607 18.58 -12.26 0.73
CA ILE A 607 17.98 -11.49 -0.36
C ILE A 607 18.34 -12.11 -1.71
N ASP A 608 17.34 -12.33 -2.55
CA ASP A 608 17.49 -12.73 -3.95
C ASP A 608 17.58 -11.48 -4.82
N VAL A 609 18.75 -11.27 -5.42
CA VAL A 609 19.06 -10.17 -6.32
C VAL A 609 19.18 -10.76 -7.73
N PHE A 610 18.07 -10.81 -8.46
CA PHE A 610 18.02 -11.48 -9.76
C PHE A 610 17.58 -10.56 -10.90
N HIS A 611 18.19 -10.71 -12.08
CA HIS A 611 17.68 -10.07 -13.29
C HIS A 611 17.54 -8.55 -13.18
N ASN A 612 18.35 -7.85 -12.37
CA ASN A 612 18.30 -6.39 -12.36
C ASN A 612 19.21 -5.82 -13.46
N THR A 613 18.80 -4.73 -14.09
CA THR A 613 19.64 -3.95 -15.02
C THR A 613 19.93 -2.60 -14.40
N VAL A 614 21.20 -2.34 -14.09
CA VAL A 614 21.66 -1.12 -13.42
C VAL A 614 22.71 -0.44 -14.28
N LEU A 615 22.43 0.80 -14.67
CA LEU A 615 23.35 1.70 -15.34
C LEU A 615 23.70 2.88 -14.42
N PHE A 616 24.99 2.99 -14.07
CA PHE A 616 25.57 4.21 -13.54
C PHE A 616 26.09 5.04 -14.71
N SER A 617 25.40 6.14 -15.06
CA SER A 617 25.57 6.85 -16.34
C SER A 617 26.42 8.11 -16.26
N SER A 618 26.96 8.47 -15.08
CA SER A 618 27.70 9.72 -14.89
C SER A 618 29.21 9.53 -15.04
N PRO A 619 29.88 10.21 -15.97
CA PRO A 619 31.30 9.99 -16.30
C PRO A 619 32.30 10.39 -15.20
N ASP A 620 31.93 11.26 -14.25
CA ASP A 620 32.88 11.92 -13.34
C ASP A 620 32.91 11.37 -11.89
N SER A 621 32.67 10.07 -11.66
CA SER A 621 32.46 9.54 -10.31
C SER A 621 33.26 8.26 -10.01
N SER A 622 34.54 8.44 -9.68
CA SER A 622 35.50 7.35 -9.37
C SER A 622 35.14 6.41 -8.21
N ASN A 623 34.12 6.75 -7.41
CA ASN A 623 33.60 5.91 -6.32
C ASN A 623 32.11 5.56 -6.47
N GLY A 624 31.49 5.96 -7.59
CA GLY A 624 30.13 5.57 -7.92
C GLY A 624 30.04 4.04 -8.08
N THR A 625 28.89 3.45 -7.77
CA THR A 625 28.74 1.98 -7.82
C THR A 625 27.42 1.56 -8.45
N ALA A 626 27.42 0.62 -9.40
CA ALA A 626 26.15 0.06 -9.90
C ALA A 626 25.46 -0.80 -8.82
N PHE A 627 26.16 -1.79 -8.27
CA PHE A 627 25.68 -2.60 -7.14
C PHE A 627 26.63 -2.56 -5.94
N TYR A 628 26.10 -2.09 -4.79
CA TYR A 628 26.84 -2.04 -3.53
C TYR A 628 26.18 -3.00 -2.54
N CYS A 629 26.95 -3.95 -2.02
CA CYS A 629 26.58 -4.80 -0.91
C CYS A 629 27.54 -4.66 0.29
N ILE A 630 27.01 -4.51 1.50
CA ILE A 630 27.74 -4.65 2.77
C ILE A 630 27.03 -5.69 3.63
N ALA A 631 27.76 -6.70 4.09
CA ALA A 631 27.25 -7.75 4.96
C ALA A 631 25.98 -8.47 4.44
N CYS A 632 25.86 -8.72 3.12
CA CYS A 632 24.68 -9.40 2.56
C CYS A 632 24.83 -10.93 2.57
N ASN A 633 25.05 -11.51 3.75
CA ASN A 633 25.22 -12.96 3.86
C ASN A 633 23.93 -13.73 3.50
N TYR A 634 24.11 -14.93 2.97
CA TYR A 634 23.10 -15.88 2.48
C TYR A 634 22.23 -15.36 1.33
N SER A 635 22.59 -14.20 0.77
CA SER A 635 22.00 -13.62 -0.42
C SER A 635 22.54 -14.28 -1.69
N ASP A 636 21.75 -14.19 -2.75
CA ASP A 636 22.01 -14.82 -4.05
C ASP A 636 21.89 -13.78 -5.16
N MET A 637 22.98 -13.53 -5.87
CA MET A 637 23.12 -12.47 -6.87
C MET A 637 23.41 -13.08 -8.24
N ARG A 638 22.37 -13.31 -9.04
CA ARG A 638 22.51 -13.97 -10.36
C ARG A 638 21.73 -13.27 -11.45
N ASN A 639 22.21 -13.40 -12.68
CA ASN A 639 21.58 -12.85 -13.88
C ASN A 639 21.44 -11.32 -13.87
N ASN A 640 22.27 -10.60 -13.12
CA ASN A 640 22.19 -9.13 -13.11
C ASN A 640 23.13 -8.51 -14.14
N VAL A 641 22.80 -7.28 -14.55
CA VAL A 641 23.59 -6.44 -15.44
C VAL A 641 23.97 -5.19 -14.66
N PHE A 642 25.23 -5.11 -14.23
CA PHE A 642 25.78 -4.01 -13.43
C PHE A 642 26.83 -3.25 -14.21
N ILE A 643 26.46 -2.08 -14.70
CA ILE A 643 27.25 -1.26 -15.63
C ILE A 643 27.59 0.07 -14.98
N ASN A 644 28.87 0.46 -15.05
CA ASN A 644 29.34 1.74 -14.56
C ASN A 644 30.17 2.49 -15.61
N ASP A 645 29.59 3.51 -16.22
CA ASP A 645 30.26 4.34 -17.24
C ASP A 645 30.99 5.55 -16.62
N GLY A 646 31.17 5.55 -15.30
CA GLY A 646 31.61 6.68 -14.48
C GLY A 646 32.97 6.53 -13.80
N ASP A 647 33.80 5.61 -14.26
CA ASP A 647 35.09 5.23 -13.68
C ASP A 647 35.03 4.58 -12.28
N GLY A 648 33.83 4.36 -11.75
CA GLY A 648 33.59 3.69 -10.47
C GLY A 648 33.55 2.16 -10.58
N TYR A 649 32.85 1.52 -9.64
CA TYR A 649 32.77 0.06 -9.56
C TYR A 649 31.48 -0.47 -10.21
N ALA A 650 31.57 -1.58 -10.92
CA ALA A 650 30.38 -2.35 -11.30
C ALA A 650 29.77 -3.01 -10.05
N TYR A 651 30.64 -3.61 -9.23
CA TYR A 651 30.26 -4.31 -8.02
C TYR A 651 31.19 -3.94 -6.86
N HIS A 652 30.61 -3.42 -5.78
CA HIS A 652 31.30 -3.20 -4.52
C HIS A 652 30.74 -4.11 -3.43
N ASN A 653 31.59 -4.94 -2.83
CA ASN A 653 31.25 -5.84 -1.72
C ASN A 653 32.14 -5.59 -0.49
N ARG A 654 31.56 -5.70 0.71
CA ARG A 654 32.32 -5.69 1.97
C ARG A 654 31.66 -6.57 3.01
N ALA A 655 32.46 -7.22 3.85
CA ALA A 655 32.02 -8.00 5.02
C ALA A 655 30.97 -9.09 4.70
N SER A 656 30.95 -9.59 3.45
CA SER A 656 30.02 -10.63 3.01
C SER A 656 30.80 -11.93 2.84
N ASN A 657 30.69 -12.83 3.81
CA ASN A 657 31.47 -14.07 3.85
C ASN A 657 30.76 -15.22 3.10
N ASN A 658 29.43 -15.29 3.18
CA ASN A 658 28.63 -16.43 2.71
C ASN A 658 27.57 -15.99 1.72
N PHE A 659 27.91 -15.65 0.48
CA PHE A 659 26.93 -15.28 -0.54
C PHE A 659 27.24 -15.95 -1.89
N THR A 660 26.23 -16.05 -2.74
CA THR A 660 26.33 -16.55 -4.12
C THR A 660 26.36 -15.37 -5.07
N SER A 661 27.30 -15.38 -6.01
CA SER A 661 27.35 -14.44 -7.14
C SER A 661 27.80 -15.22 -8.37
N ASP A 662 26.97 -15.29 -9.40
CA ASP A 662 27.30 -15.94 -10.68
C ASP A 662 26.38 -15.49 -11.82
N TYR A 663 26.75 -15.75 -13.07
CA TYR A 663 25.94 -15.37 -14.24
C TYR A 663 25.59 -13.87 -14.26
N ASN A 664 26.54 -12.98 -13.98
CA ASN A 664 26.31 -11.53 -14.02
C ASN A 664 27.10 -10.89 -15.18
N ILE A 665 26.61 -9.76 -15.68
CA ILE A 665 27.41 -8.84 -16.50
C ILE A 665 27.96 -7.77 -15.59
N LEU A 666 29.29 -7.69 -15.52
CA LEU A 666 30.01 -6.69 -14.74
C LEU A 666 30.86 -5.86 -15.69
N TYR A 667 30.59 -4.55 -15.77
CA TYR A 667 31.35 -3.66 -16.65
C TYR A 667 31.61 -2.31 -15.99
N THR A 668 32.82 -1.79 -16.17
CA THR A 668 33.17 -0.42 -15.82
C THR A 668 34.14 0.18 -16.84
N THR A 669 34.08 1.51 -17.03
CA THR A 669 35.15 2.27 -17.71
C THR A 669 36.37 2.50 -16.82
N GLY A 670 36.21 2.31 -15.51
CA GLY A 670 37.23 2.54 -14.49
C GLY A 670 38.32 1.48 -14.44
N SER A 671 39.39 1.78 -13.70
CA SER A 671 40.52 0.86 -13.52
C SER A 671 40.24 -0.35 -12.60
N VAL A 672 39.12 -0.34 -11.87
CA VAL A 672 38.74 -1.37 -10.90
C VAL A 672 37.31 -1.82 -11.15
N LEU A 673 37.15 -3.07 -11.63
CA LEU A 673 35.85 -3.67 -11.90
C LEU A 673 35.07 -3.96 -10.62
N ILE A 674 35.73 -4.60 -9.66
CA ILE A 674 35.14 -5.06 -8.41
C ILE A 674 36.00 -4.60 -7.24
N TYR A 675 35.37 -4.02 -6.23
CA TYR A 675 35.97 -3.83 -4.91
C TYR A 675 35.39 -4.88 -3.96
N SER A 676 36.23 -5.70 -3.33
CA SER A 676 35.76 -6.67 -2.33
C SER A 676 36.72 -6.77 -1.15
N ASP A 677 36.21 -6.59 0.07
CA ASP A 677 36.96 -6.73 1.33
C ASP A 677 38.33 -6.04 1.31
N TYR A 678 38.33 -4.75 0.98
CA TYR A 678 39.53 -3.91 0.88
C TYR A 678 40.52 -4.29 -0.21
N THR A 679 40.11 -5.12 -1.16
CA THR A 679 40.90 -5.54 -2.32
C THR A 679 40.26 -5.04 -3.61
N ASN A 680 41.06 -4.42 -4.47
CA ASN A 680 40.66 -4.01 -5.81
C ASN A 680 40.94 -5.14 -6.81
N PHE A 681 39.92 -5.54 -7.56
CA PHE A 681 40.04 -6.48 -8.67
C PHE A 681 39.83 -5.72 -9.98
N ALA A 682 40.92 -5.51 -10.72
CA ALA A 682 40.88 -4.82 -12.01
C ALA A 682 40.15 -5.61 -13.10
N THR A 683 40.11 -6.95 -12.99
CA THR A 683 39.49 -7.82 -14.00
C THR A 683 38.65 -8.91 -13.36
N LEU A 684 37.66 -9.40 -14.11
CA LEU A 684 36.83 -10.53 -13.70
C LEU A 684 37.65 -11.81 -13.43
N ALA A 685 38.69 -12.07 -14.24
CA ALA A 685 39.56 -13.23 -14.06
C ALA A 685 40.32 -13.22 -12.71
N ALA A 686 40.75 -12.04 -12.25
CA ALA A 686 41.39 -11.89 -10.95
C ALA A 686 40.41 -12.18 -9.81
N TRP A 687 39.16 -11.71 -9.93
CA TRP A 687 38.08 -11.99 -8.98
C TRP A 687 37.72 -13.48 -8.91
N GLN A 688 37.53 -14.11 -10.07
CA GLN A 688 37.23 -15.54 -10.20
C GLN A 688 38.33 -16.40 -9.56
N THR A 689 39.59 -16.08 -9.82
CA THR A 689 40.74 -16.81 -9.26
C THR A 689 40.81 -16.69 -7.74
N ALA A 690 40.55 -15.49 -7.20
CA ALA A 690 40.65 -15.23 -5.78
C ALA A 690 39.49 -15.82 -4.96
N THR A 691 38.29 -15.92 -5.55
CA THR A 691 37.07 -16.22 -4.78
C THR A 691 36.29 -17.45 -5.26
N SER A 692 36.58 -17.97 -6.44
CA SER A 692 35.77 -19.00 -7.11
C SER A 692 34.31 -18.60 -7.39
N ARG A 693 33.98 -17.31 -7.28
CA ARG A 693 32.66 -16.75 -7.64
C ARG A 693 32.64 -16.30 -9.09
N ASP A 694 31.44 -16.03 -9.61
CA ASP A 694 31.23 -15.42 -10.92
C ASP A 694 31.91 -16.19 -12.06
N GLN A 695 31.92 -17.52 -12.00
CA GLN A 695 32.60 -18.39 -12.97
C GLN A 695 31.93 -18.38 -14.36
N HIS A 696 30.63 -18.08 -14.40
CA HIS A 696 29.83 -17.94 -15.62
C HIS A 696 29.44 -16.48 -15.88
N SER A 697 30.03 -15.53 -15.16
CA SER A 697 29.85 -14.10 -15.40
C SER A 697 30.76 -13.62 -16.53
N PHE A 698 30.43 -12.47 -17.12
CA PHE A 698 31.18 -11.88 -18.23
C PHE A 698 31.39 -10.39 -18.02
N THR A 699 32.37 -9.81 -18.73
CA THR A 699 32.61 -8.37 -18.76
C THR A 699 32.45 -7.85 -20.17
N MET A 700 31.31 -7.20 -20.42
CA MET A 700 30.92 -6.64 -21.72
C MET A 700 29.87 -5.56 -21.52
N HIS A 701 29.94 -4.48 -22.30
CA HIS A 701 28.91 -3.45 -22.29
C HIS A 701 27.65 -3.95 -23.06
N PRO A 702 26.42 -3.78 -22.53
CA PRO A 702 25.20 -4.30 -23.17
C PRO A 702 24.66 -3.48 -24.36
N ASP A 703 25.24 -2.30 -24.61
CA ASP A 703 24.80 -1.35 -25.63
C ASP A 703 23.30 -1.04 -25.51
N PHE A 704 22.92 -0.39 -24.41
CA PHE A 704 21.54 -0.01 -24.17
C PHE A 704 20.97 0.91 -25.26
N VAL A 705 19.65 0.87 -25.47
CA VAL A 705 18.95 1.77 -26.41
C VAL A 705 19.24 3.24 -26.08
N SER A 706 19.20 3.62 -24.79
CA SER A 706 19.61 4.93 -24.30
C SER A 706 19.89 4.88 -22.78
N THR A 707 20.25 6.01 -22.16
CA THR A 707 20.42 6.07 -20.70
C THR A 707 19.11 5.98 -19.91
N THR A 708 17.96 6.20 -20.54
CA THR A 708 16.62 6.09 -19.93
C THR A 708 15.87 4.85 -20.38
N ASP A 709 16.41 4.12 -21.36
CA ASP A 709 15.86 2.90 -21.91
C ASP A 709 16.95 1.82 -21.95
N LEU A 710 16.94 0.96 -20.92
CA LEU A 710 17.99 -0.04 -20.69
C LEU A 710 17.68 -1.40 -21.33
N HIS A 711 16.84 -1.45 -22.37
CA HIS A 711 16.75 -2.63 -23.23
C HIS A 711 18.11 -2.88 -23.92
N ILE A 712 18.52 -4.15 -23.97
CA ILE A 712 19.85 -4.56 -24.42
C ILE A 712 19.86 -4.66 -25.95
N GLN A 713 20.81 -4.01 -26.63
CA GLN A 713 20.97 -4.16 -28.10
C GLN A 713 22.04 -5.16 -28.50
N ASN A 714 22.93 -5.56 -27.58
CA ASN A 714 23.98 -6.53 -27.87
C ASN A 714 23.42 -7.96 -27.86
N ALA A 715 23.12 -8.48 -29.05
CA ALA A 715 22.54 -9.81 -29.27
C ALA A 715 23.34 -10.97 -28.64
N TRP A 716 24.66 -10.82 -28.51
CA TRP A 716 25.53 -11.84 -27.91
C TRP A 716 25.18 -12.15 -26.45
N LEU A 717 24.56 -11.20 -25.75
CA LEU A 717 24.22 -11.34 -24.33
C LEU A 717 22.93 -12.13 -24.07
N ASN A 718 22.24 -12.56 -25.13
CA ASN A 718 21.02 -13.34 -25.00
C ASN A 718 21.30 -14.79 -24.55
N ASN A 719 20.35 -15.36 -23.81
CA ASN A 719 20.36 -16.77 -23.38
C ASN A 719 21.65 -17.20 -22.64
N LEU A 720 22.26 -16.31 -21.87
CA LEU A 720 23.48 -16.59 -21.11
C LEU A 720 23.24 -16.83 -19.61
N GLY A 721 22.03 -16.60 -19.11
CA GLY A 721 21.70 -16.70 -17.69
C GLY A 721 21.41 -18.13 -17.20
N ALA A 722 21.26 -18.26 -15.88
CA ALA A 722 20.84 -19.49 -15.22
C ALA A 722 19.37 -19.40 -14.78
N TYR A 723 18.60 -20.49 -14.80
CA TYR A 723 17.24 -20.44 -14.28
C TYR A 723 17.20 -20.19 -12.76
N THR A 724 16.53 -19.12 -12.34
CA THR A 724 16.40 -18.66 -10.95
C THR A 724 14.97 -18.77 -10.39
N GLY A 725 14.02 -19.27 -11.18
CA GLY A 725 12.59 -19.30 -10.83
C GLY A 725 11.81 -18.03 -11.23
N VAL A 726 12.47 -17.05 -11.86
CA VAL A 726 11.83 -15.86 -12.43
C VAL A 726 11.35 -16.19 -13.84
N GLU A 727 10.03 -16.21 -14.06
CA GLU A 727 9.44 -16.66 -15.34
C GLU A 727 9.23 -15.54 -16.35
N ARG A 728 9.13 -14.29 -15.89
CA ARG A 728 8.87 -13.13 -16.75
C ARG A 728 9.86 -12.01 -16.47
N ASP A 729 10.11 -11.21 -17.49
CA ASP A 729 10.98 -10.03 -17.43
C ASP A 729 10.18 -8.77 -17.01
N PHE A 730 10.82 -7.60 -17.12
CA PHE A 730 10.23 -6.30 -16.81
C PHE A 730 9.02 -5.97 -17.69
N ASP A 731 9.08 -6.31 -18.99
CA ASP A 731 8.03 -6.05 -19.99
C ASP A 731 6.99 -7.18 -20.09
N HIS A 732 7.02 -8.09 -19.11
CA HIS A 732 6.12 -9.25 -18.98
C HIS A 732 6.28 -10.33 -20.06
N GLN A 733 7.37 -10.31 -20.82
CA GLN A 733 7.75 -11.37 -21.76
C GLN A 733 8.14 -12.64 -20.99
N LEU A 734 7.89 -13.79 -21.59
CA LEU A 734 8.25 -15.08 -21.00
C LEU A 734 9.75 -15.32 -21.21
N ARG A 735 10.47 -15.60 -20.12
CA ARG A 735 11.90 -15.93 -20.19
C ARG A 735 12.15 -17.32 -20.74
N ASN A 736 13.30 -17.53 -21.36
CA ASN A 736 13.78 -18.88 -21.63
C ASN A 736 14.07 -19.61 -20.31
N LEU A 737 13.29 -20.64 -19.99
CA LEU A 737 13.35 -21.36 -18.71
C LEU A 737 14.61 -22.24 -18.54
N ALA A 738 15.41 -22.44 -19.58
CA ALA A 738 16.68 -23.14 -19.49
C ALA A 738 17.86 -22.16 -19.38
N THR A 739 17.83 -21.12 -20.21
CA THR A 739 18.91 -20.14 -20.36
C THR A 739 18.30 -18.75 -20.55
N PRO A 740 17.80 -18.09 -19.49
CA PRO A 740 17.18 -16.77 -19.63
C PRO A 740 18.21 -15.71 -20.06
N ALA A 741 17.72 -14.58 -20.56
CA ALA A 741 18.59 -13.42 -20.77
C ALA A 741 19.11 -12.86 -19.42
N LEU A 742 20.30 -12.27 -19.47
CA LEU A 742 20.87 -11.55 -18.34
C LEU A 742 20.20 -10.18 -18.21
N GLY A 743 19.86 -9.76 -16.99
CA GLY A 743 19.22 -8.48 -16.71
C GLY A 743 17.69 -8.54 -16.74
N ALA A 744 17.10 -7.35 -16.66
CA ALA A 744 15.67 -7.14 -16.47
C ALA A 744 14.82 -7.36 -17.73
N ASP A 745 15.45 -7.48 -18.89
CA ASP A 745 14.82 -7.57 -20.21
C ASP A 745 15.12 -8.94 -20.84
N GLU A 746 14.11 -9.61 -21.36
CA GLU A 746 14.25 -10.78 -22.22
C GLU A 746 14.07 -10.35 -23.67
N PHE A 747 15.05 -10.69 -24.52
CA PHE A 747 15.02 -10.28 -25.92
C PHE A 747 15.30 -11.46 -26.84
N ILE A 748 14.85 -11.34 -28.09
CA ILE A 748 15.15 -12.33 -29.13
C ILE A 748 16.41 -11.90 -29.85
N ALA A 749 17.39 -12.81 -29.93
CA ALA A 749 18.59 -12.62 -30.72
C ALA A 749 18.52 -13.54 -31.95
N PHE A 750 18.88 -13.00 -33.11
CA PHE A 750 18.98 -13.76 -34.35
C PHE A 750 20.42 -14.22 -34.59
N SER A 751 20.59 -15.35 -35.28
CA SER A 751 21.93 -15.86 -35.59
C SER A 751 22.65 -14.89 -36.53
N ASP A 752 22.11 -14.69 -37.72
CA ASP A 752 22.58 -13.70 -38.67
C ASP A 752 21.57 -12.53 -38.70
N ASP A 753 22.05 -11.32 -38.49
CA ASP A 753 21.26 -10.07 -38.52
C ASP A 753 22.20 -8.90 -38.85
N VAL A 754 21.91 -8.17 -39.93
CA VAL A 754 22.71 -7.05 -40.43
C VAL A 754 21.89 -5.78 -40.46
N CYS A 755 22.20 -4.87 -39.55
CA CYS A 755 21.66 -3.53 -39.55
C CYS A 755 22.44 -2.62 -40.52
N VAL A 756 21.74 -1.97 -41.46
CA VAL A 756 22.29 -0.82 -42.21
C VAL A 756 21.99 0.43 -41.39
N SER A 757 22.99 0.97 -40.69
CA SER A 757 22.74 1.99 -39.66
C SER A 757 22.75 3.43 -40.19
N ALA A 758 23.45 3.70 -41.30
CA ALA A 758 23.54 5.05 -41.87
C ALA A 758 24.13 5.05 -43.28
N ILE A 759 23.70 6.01 -44.10
CA ILE A 759 24.45 6.49 -45.27
C ILE A 759 25.37 7.63 -44.81
N ILE A 760 26.67 7.51 -45.08
CA ILE A 760 27.70 8.45 -44.60
C ILE A 760 28.37 9.16 -45.78
N ASP A 761 29.10 10.25 -45.50
CA ASP A 761 29.80 11.06 -46.53
C ASP A 761 28.86 11.63 -47.62
N THR A 762 27.78 12.28 -47.19
CA THR A 762 26.66 12.72 -48.06
C THR A 762 26.86 14.06 -48.77
N ALA A 763 28.02 14.72 -48.57
CA ALA A 763 28.23 16.11 -49.01
C ALA A 763 28.10 16.33 -50.53
N GLY A 764 28.39 15.32 -51.34
CA GLY A 764 28.26 15.39 -52.81
C GLY A 764 26.85 15.14 -53.35
N LEU A 765 25.92 14.64 -52.52
CA LEU A 765 24.59 14.18 -52.97
C LEU A 765 23.64 15.32 -53.36
N SER A 766 23.95 16.57 -52.98
CA SER A 766 23.14 17.75 -53.29
C SER A 766 23.49 18.44 -54.62
N MET A 767 24.47 17.92 -55.36
CA MET A 767 24.97 18.53 -56.60
C MET A 767 24.53 17.71 -57.82
N PRO A 768 23.46 18.10 -58.55
CA PRO A 768 23.04 17.46 -59.79
C PRO A 768 24.21 17.17 -60.75
N GLY A 769 24.30 15.92 -61.23
CA GLY A 769 25.32 15.46 -62.17
C GLY A 769 26.70 15.18 -61.56
N ALA A 770 26.90 15.41 -60.26
CA ALA A 770 28.13 14.98 -59.59
C ALA A 770 28.23 13.45 -59.55
N LEU A 771 29.47 12.95 -59.62
CA LEU A 771 29.77 11.53 -59.39
C LEU A 771 30.17 11.34 -57.92
N VAL A 772 29.40 10.57 -57.17
CA VAL A 772 29.57 10.40 -55.73
C VAL A 772 29.75 8.92 -55.40
N ASN A 773 30.76 8.59 -54.58
CA ASN A 773 30.90 7.27 -53.99
C ASN A 773 29.87 7.14 -52.86
N ILE A 774 28.93 6.20 -52.97
CA ILE A 774 28.02 5.92 -51.87
C ILE A 774 28.78 5.16 -50.79
N LYS A 775 28.69 5.66 -49.55
CA LYS A 775 29.27 5.02 -48.38
C LYS A 775 28.18 4.74 -47.35
N THR A 776 28.30 3.62 -46.67
CA THR A 776 27.33 3.19 -45.67
C THR A 776 28.05 2.59 -44.47
N ARG A 777 27.40 2.63 -43.31
CA ARG A 777 27.79 1.85 -42.14
C ARG A 777 26.87 0.64 -42.02
N ILE A 778 27.47 -0.54 -41.88
CA ILE A 778 26.77 -1.79 -41.58
C ILE A 778 27.22 -2.30 -40.22
N LYS A 779 26.28 -2.82 -39.43
CA LYS A 779 26.52 -3.41 -38.11
C LYS A 779 26.03 -4.85 -38.12
N ASN A 780 26.83 -5.77 -37.58
CA ASN A 780 26.35 -7.12 -37.31
C ASN A 780 25.58 -7.11 -35.98
N THR A 781 24.27 -7.22 -36.06
CA THR A 781 23.35 -7.29 -34.92
C THR A 781 22.97 -8.72 -34.56
N GLY A 782 23.50 -9.71 -35.29
CA GLY A 782 23.31 -11.14 -35.01
C GLY A 782 24.41 -11.73 -34.14
N THR A 783 24.21 -12.95 -33.64
CA THR A 783 25.18 -13.65 -32.78
C THR A 783 26.33 -14.34 -33.54
N SER A 784 26.18 -14.66 -34.83
CA SER A 784 27.26 -15.27 -35.64
C SER A 784 28.20 -14.22 -36.21
N THR A 785 29.48 -14.57 -36.32
CA THR A 785 30.44 -13.80 -37.13
C THR A 785 30.04 -13.85 -38.60
N LEU A 786 30.01 -12.70 -39.26
CA LEU A 786 29.66 -12.57 -40.68
C LEU A 786 30.92 -12.29 -41.51
N ASP A 787 31.19 -13.12 -42.51
CA ASP A 787 32.37 -12.95 -43.37
C ASP A 787 32.05 -12.34 -44.75
N SER A 788 30.76 -12.31 -45.12
CA SER A 788 30.31 -11.69 -46.37
C SER A 788 28.89 -11.18 -46.27
N ILE A 789 28.64 -9.97 -46.78
CA ILE A 789 27.33 -9.32 -46.73
C ILE A 789 27.02 -8.77 -48.14
N PRO A 790 26.08 -9.38 -48.88
CA PRO A 790 25.60 -8.82 -50.14
C PRO A 790 24.82 -7.53 -49.85
N ILE A 791 25.17 -6.42 -50.51
CA ILE A 791 24.59 -5.11 -50.24
C ILE A 791 24.28 -4.38 -51.55
N ASN A 792 23.22 -3.58 -51.59
CA ASN A 792 22.88 -2.77 -52.75
C ASN A 792 22.53 -1.34 -52.34
N TYR A 793 22.57 -0.42 -53.31
CA TYR A 793 21.90 0.86 -53.15
C TYR A 793 20.92 1.12 -54.29
N GLN A 794 19.87 1.84 -53.95
CA GLN A 794 18.73 2.12 -54.81
C GLN A 794 18.43 3.61 -54.85
N ILE A 795 17.93 4.08 -55.98
CA ILE A 795 17.37 5.42 -56.18
C ILE A 795 15.90 5.25 -56.51
N ASP A 796 15.02 5.82 -55.68
CA ASP A 796 13.56 5.74 -55.84
C ASP A 796 13.06 4.30 -56.05
N GLY A 797 13.66 3.36 -55.29
CA GLY A 797 13.36 1.92 -55.35
C GLY A 797 14.02 1.16 -56.52
N VAL A 798 14.77 1.81 -57.39
CA VAL A 798 15.52 1.17 -58.48
C VAL A 798 16.95 0.89 -58.04
N THR A 799 17.34 -0.39 -57.99
CA THR A 799 18.73 -0.78 -57.68
C THR A 799 19.69 -0.26 -58.74
N ILE A 800 20.67 0.53 -58.30
CA ILE A 800 21.71 1.10 -59.16
C ILE A 800 22.96 0.24 -59.15
N ALA A 801 23.36 -0.26 -57.97
CA ALA A 801 24.53 -1.11 -57.81
C ALA A 801 24.25 -2.24 -56.81
N ASN A 802 24.84 -3.41 -57.06
CA ASN A 802 24.95 -4.49 -56.10
C ASN A 802 26.44 -4.74 -55.89
N ASP A 803 26.85 -4.87 -54.64
CA ASP A 803 28.20 -5.20 -54.24
C ASP A 803 28.19 -6.29 -53.16
N LEU A 804 29.38 -6.80 -52.85
CA LEU A 804 29.60 -7.76 -51.79
C LEU A 804 30.65 -7.20 -50.85
N TRP A 805 30.26 -6.91 -49.61
CA TRP A 805 31.25 -6.71 -48.56
C TRP A 805 31.83 -8.07 -48.18
N THR A 806 33.16 -8.16 -48.07
CA THR A 806 33.87 -9.36 -47.59
C THR A 806 34.85 -8.95 -46.51
N GLY A 807 34.95 -9.74 -45.44
CA GLY A 807 35.82 -9.47 -44.32
C GLY A 807 35.53 -10.44 -43.18
N THR A 808 35.71 -10.00 -41.95
CA THR A 808 35.22 -10.70 -40.75
C THR A 808 34.60 -9.63 -39.87
N LEU A 809 33.28 -9.70 -39.66
CA LEU A 809 32.51 -8.76 -38.84
C LEU A 809 31.93 -9.54 -37.66
N TYR A 810 32.55 -9.36 -36.49
CA TYR A 810 32.10 -10.00 -35.26
C TYR A 810 30.74 -9.45 -34.82
N CYS A 811 30.05 -10.18 -33.93
CA CYS A 811 28.81 -9.71 -33.32
C CYS A 811 29.01 -8.32 -32.68
N SER A 812 28.04 -7.43 -32.86
CA SER A 812 28.02 -6.04 -32.38
C SER A 812 29.05 -5.10 -33.00
N ASP A 813 29.99 -5.59 -33.82
CA ASP A 813 30.91 -4.72 -34.58
C ASP A 813 30.19 -4.03 -35.75
N SER A 814 30.76 -2.89 -36.14
CA SER A 814 30.35 -2.17 -37.34
C SER A 814 31.53 -1.92 -38.27
N THR A 815 31.24 -1.79 -39.55
CA THR A 815 32.22 -1.46 -40.57
C THR A 815 31.62 -0.50 -41.59
N GLU A 816 32.49 0.27 -42.23
CA GLU A 816 32.10 1.17 -43.30
C GLU A 816 32.37 0.51 -44.65
N PHE A 817 31.40 0.59 -45.54
CA PHE A 817 31.49 0.05 -46.89
C PHE A 817 31.32 1.17 -47.91
N SER A 818 32.20 1.20 -48.91
CA SER A 818 32.12 2.11 -50.05
C SER A 818 31.79 1.31 -51.30
N PHE A 819 30.70 1.67 -51.98
CA PHE A 819 30.32 1.03 -53.24
C PHE A 819 31.34 1.35 -54.35
N ILE A 820 31.59 0.38 -55.23
CA ILE A 820 32.50 0.56 -56.37
C ILE A 820 31.85 1.45 -57.44
N GLN A 821 30.55 1.26 -57.67
CA GLN A 821 29.80 2.04 -58.66
C GLN A 821 29.35 3.38 -58.08
N GLN A 822 29.88 4.46 -58.64
CA GLN A 822 29.49 5.83 -58.33
C GLN A 822 28.04 6.13 -58.75
N LEU A 823 27.35 6.90 -57.91
CA LEU A 823 26.07 7.51 -58.26
C LEU A 823 26.33 8.78 -59.08
N THR A 824 25.71 8.88 -60.25
CA THR A 824 25.50 10.19 -60.90
C THR A 824 24.27 10.82 -60.26
N VAL A 825 24.46 11.90 -59.51
CA VAL A 825 23.38 12.54 -58.74
C VAL A 825 22.26 13.00 -59.69
N PRO A 826 21.00 12.53 -59.49
CA PRO A 826 19.84 12.97 -60.27
C PRO A 826 19.64 14.50 -60.22
N ALA A 827 18.92 15.03 -61.21
CA ALA A 827 18.62 16.46 -61.28
C ALA A 827 17.39 16.88 -60.46
N ASN A 828 16.60 15.91 -60.01
CA ASN A 828 15.44 16.09 -59.15
C ASN A 828 15.68 15.39 -57.82
N ASP A 829 14.94 15.81 -56.79
CA ASP A 829 14.92 15.17 -55.48
C ASP A 829 14.67 13.67 -55.62
N PHE A 830 15.37 12.89 -54.79
CA PHE A 830 15.35 11.44 -54.87
C PHE A 830 15.52 10.82 -53.49
N THR A 831 15.04 9.59 -53.33
CA THR A 831 15.30 8.77 -52.15
C THR A 831 16.44 7.80 -52.44
N LEU A 832 17.54 7.93 -51.71
CA LEU A 832 18.65 6.98 -51.70
C LEU A 832 18.45 5.97 -50.59
N CYS A 833 18.31 4.69 -50.94
CA CYS A 833 18.28 3.60 -49.95
C CYS A 833 19.51 2.72 -50.10
N VAL A 834 20.08 2.28 -48.98
CA VAL A 834 21.11 1.23 -48.94
C VAL A 834 20.54 0.04 -48.19
N ARG A 835 20.72 -1.17 -48.73
CA ARG A 835 20.11 -2.39 -48.19
C ARG A 835 21.05 -3.58 -48.15
N SER A 836 21.03 -4.31 -47.04
CA SER A 836 21.58 -5.67 -46.90
C SER A 836 20.65 -6.71 -47.54
N ASN A 837 21.22 -7.61 -48.35
CA ASN A 837 20.54 -8.73 -48.99
C ASN A 837 21.06 -10.09 -48.47
N LEU A 838 21.58 -10.13 -47.23
CA LEU A 838 21.99 -11.37 -46.60
C LEU A 838 20.78 -12.30 -46.44
N ILE A 839 20.81 -13.47 -47.07
CA ILE A 839 19.65 -14.39 -47.14
C ILE A 839 19.34 -15.04 -45.79
N SER A 840 20.36 -15.27 -44.96
CA SER A 840 20.21 -15.86 -43.62
C SER A 840 19.76 -14.85 -42.58
N ASP A 841 19.69 -13.57 -42.93
CA ASP A 841 19.22 -12.51 -42.06
C ASP A 841 17.75 -12.71 -41.70
N SER A 842 17.49 -12.92 -40.42
CA SER A 842 16.14 -13.20 -39.91
C SER A 842 15.38 -11.92 -39.50
N ASN A 843 16.06 -10.79 -39.37
CA ASN A 843 15.47 -9.51 -38.98
C ASN A 843 15.42 -8.55 -40.18
N LEU A 844 14.39 -8.66 -41.01
CA LEU A 844 14.33 -7.84 -42.23
C LEU A 844 14.05 -6.35 -41.99
N SER A 845 13.76 -5.94 -40.75
CA SER A 845 13.29 -4.59 -40.42
C SER A 845 14.39 -3.54 -40.33
N ASN A 846 15.63 -3.95 -40.08
CA ASN A 846 16.82 -3.08 -39.95
C ASN A 846 17.78 -3.20 -41.14
N ASN A 847 17.40 -3.95 -42.18
CA ASN A 847 18.27 -4.22 -43.33
C ASN A 847 18.42 -3.05 -44.29
N GLU A 848 17.65 -1.97 -44.13
CA GLU A 848 17.59 -0.87 -45.09
C GLU A 848 17.61 0.49 -44.38
N TYR A 849 18.41 1.41 -44.91
CA TYR A 849 18.42 2.82 -44.50
C TYR A 849 18.19 3.71 -45.72
N CYS A 850 17.22 4.62 -45.62
CA CYS A 850 16.88 5.55 -46.69
C CYS A 850 17.11 7.01 -46.30
N LEU A 851 17.61 7.80 -47.24
CA LEU A 851 17.81 9.24 -47.14
C LEU A 851 17.05 9.93 -48.28
N ASN A 852 16.19 10.88 -47.94
CA ASN A 852 15.62 11.79 -48.93
C ASN A 852 16.64 12.90 -49.22
N VAL A 853 17.05 13.01 -50.48
CA VAL A 853 18.06 13.95 -50.94
C VAL A 853 17.39 14.98 -51.82
N VAL A 854 17.54 16.25 -51.44
CA VAL A 854 17.07 17.39 -52.24
C VAL A 854 18.19 17.84 -53.17
N THR A 855 17.89 17.99 -54.46
CA THR A 855 18.85 18.42 -55.47
C THR A 855 18.34 19.70 -56.15
N GLY A 856 19.04 20.82 -55.94
CA GLY A 856 18.69 22.12 -56.54
C GLY A 856 18.21 23.19 -55.56
N ILE A 857 17.53 24.22 -56.08
CA ILE A 857 16.97 25.34 -55.29
C ILE A 857 15.67 24.89 -54.66
N GLU A 858 15.64 24.78 -53.33
CA GLU A 858 14.36 24.82 -52.62
C GLU A 858 13.81 26.26 -52.66
N THR A 859 12.65 26.46 -53.27
CA THR A 859 11.90 27.72 -53.11
C THR A 859 11.48 27.92 -51.65
N ILE A 860 11.73 29.11 -51.08
CA ILE A 860 11.15 29.50 -49.80
C ILE A 860 9.62 29.53 -49.95
N SER A 861 8.90 28.78 -49.12
CA SER A 861 7.45 28.94 -48.99
C SER A 861 7.14 30.33 -48.44
N SER A 862 6.11 30.99 -48.97
CA SER A 862 5.64 32.28 -48.42
C SER A 862 5.16 32.17 -46.97
N ASP A 863 4.95 30.94 -46.48
CA ASP A 863 4.42 30.65 -45.15
C ASP A 863 5.51 30.56 -44.05
N ASP A 864 6.80 30.46 -44.42
CA ASP A 864 7.91 30.40 -43.46
C ASP A 864 8.47 31.80 -43.15
N TYR A 865 8.18 32.30 -41.96
CA TYR A 865 8.66 33.60 -41.49
C TYR A 865 10.16 33.58 -41.16
N LEU A 866 10.91 34.54 -41.73
CA LEU A 866 12.36 34.71 -41.53
C LEU A 866 13.21 33.48 -41.88
N SER A 867 12.81 32.69 -42.88
CA SER A 867 13.66 31.64 -43.47
C SER A 867 14.80 32.26 -44.28
N LEU A 868 15.99 31.64 -44.24
CA LEU A 868 17.21 32.10 -44.93
C LEU A 868 17.73 31.03 -45.89
N LYS A 869 18.11 31.44 -47.11
CA LYS A 869 18.78 30.58 -48.08
C LYS A 869 19.96 31.32 -48.72
N SER A 870 20.97 30.58 -49.17
CA SER A 870 22.12 31.11 -49.91
C SER A 870 22.39 30.31 -51.17
N PHE A 871 22.66 30.98 -52.29
CA PHE A 871 23.00 30.34 -53.55
C PHE A 871 23.99 31.17 -54.39
N PRO A 872 25.11 30.59 -54.86
CA PRO A 872 25.58 29.23 -54.60
C PRO A 872 26.10 29.04 -53.16
N ASN A 873 26.00 27.81 -52.64
CA ASN A 873 26.60 27.36 -51.37
C ASN A 873 27.07 25.89 -51.56
N PRO A 874 28.39 25.61 -51.69
CA PRO A 874 29.51 26.52 -51.45
C PRO A 874 29.58 27.72 -52.39
N ALA A 875 29.91 28.88 -51.84
CA ALA A 875 30.12 30.14 -52.55
C ALA A 875 31.57 30.22 -53.04
N ASN A 876 31.76 30.73 -54.26
CA ASN A 876 33.10 31.10 -54.74
C ASN A 876 33.30 32.62 -54.56
N ASN A 877 33.20 33.42 -55.62
CA ASN A 877 33.39 34.87 -55.53
C ASN A 877 32.15 35.64 -55.02
N SER A 878 30.98 35.01 -55.04
CA SER A 878 29.75 35.63 -54.53
C SER A 878 28.71 34.59 -54.15
N THR A 879 27.83 34.94 -53.23
CA THR A 879 26.58 34.21 -52.94
C THR A 879 25.40 35.16 -52.84
N GLN A 880 24.22 34.75 -53.28
CA GLN A 880 22.98 35.48 -53.06
C GLN A 880 22.27 34.92 -51.84
N ILE A 881 21.86 35.81 -50.95
CA ILE A 881 21.09 35.51 -49.75
C ILE A 881 19.65 35.88 -50.02
N GLN A 882 18.75 34.92 -49.81
CA GLN A 882 17.32 35.10 -49.90
C GLN A 882 16.68 34.95 -48.51
N PHE A 883 15.73 35.81 -48.16
CA PHE A 883 15.01 35.74 -46.89
C PHE A 883 13.58 36.27 -47.01
N ASN A 884 12.65 35.75 -46.19
CA ASN A 884 11.24 36.17 -46.19
C ASN A 884 10.89 37.03 -44.98
N LEU A 885 10.17 38.15 -45.19
CA LEU A 885 9.64 39.01 -44.12
C LEU A 885 8.12 39.09 -44.17
N GLN A 886 7.43 39.04 -43.03
CA GLN A 886 5.99 39.31 -42.98
C GLN A 886 5.65 40.79 -43.13
N GLN A 887 6.53 41.70 -42.69
CA GLN A 887 6.31 43.15 -42.76
C GLN A 887 7.57 43.86 -43.28
N ALA A 888 7.37 44.93 -44.04
CA ALA A 888 8.48 45.75 -44.53
C ALA A 888 9.20 46.43 -43.36
N GLY A 889 10.53 46.41 -43.38
CA GLY A 889 11.36 46.89 -42.29
C GLY A 889 12.86 46.88 -42.62
N ASN A 890 13.67 47.38 -41.68
CA ASN A 890 15.12 47.29 -41.80
C ASN A 890 15.62 46.03 -41.09
N CYS A 891 16.36 45.19 -41.81
CA CYS A 891 17.02 44.01 -41.26
C CYS A 891 18.53 44.20 -41.24
N ASN A 892 19.21 43.58 -40.28
CA ASN A 892 20.66 43.55 -40.22
C ASN A 892 21.15 42.14 -40.59
N ALA A 893 21.89 42.06 -41.68
CA ALA A 893 22.57 40.86 -42.12
C ALA A 893 24.03 40.89 -41.67
N VAL A 894 24.47 39.89 -40.92
CA VAL A 894 25.84 39.77 -40.39
C VAL A 894 26.39 38.40 -40.75
N ILE A 895 27.61 38.36 -41.30
CA ILE A 895 28.35 37.12 -41.51
C ILE A 895 29.49 37.05 -40.52
N PHE A 896 29.64 35.91 -39.86
CA PHE A 896 30.74 35.63 -38.97
C PHE A 896 31.44 34.32 -39.33
N ASN A 897 32.75 34.26 -39.05
CA ASN A 897 33.55 33.04 -39.23
C ASN A 897 33.27 32.02 -38.10
N ALA A 898 33.87 30.83 -38.19
CA ALA A 898 33.72 29.79 -37.16
C ALA A 898 34.22 30.19 -35.75
N TYR A 899 35.03 31.24 -35.63
CA TYR A 899 35.51 31.80 -34.36
C TYR A 899 34.58 32.89 -33.79
N GLY A 900 33.52 33.26 -34.52
CA GLY A 900 32.57 34.31 -34.12
C GLY A 900 32.95 35.73 -34.56
N ASP A 901 34.06 35.91 -35.29
CA ASP A 901 34.44 37.23 -35.78
C ASP A 901 33.52 37.65 -36.94
N ILE A 902 33.01 38.88 -36.88
CA ILE A 902 32.18 39.46 -37.94
C ILE A 902 33.06 39.83 -39.14
N VAL A 903 32.80 39.22 -40.29
CA VAL A 903 33.51 39.45 -41.55
C VAL A 903 32.70 40.25 -42.57
N TYR A 904 31.38 40.36 -42.37
CA TYR A 904 30.50 41.20 -43.18
C TYR A 904 29.32 41.66 -42.34
N SER A 905 28.89 42.90 -42.50
CA SER A 905 27.68 43.42 -41.86
C SER A 905 27.02 44.46 -42.75
N ARG A 906 25.70 44.36 -42.90
CA ARG A 906 24.91 45.28 -43.73
C ARG A 906 23.51 45.44 -43.17
N SER A 907 23.05 46.68 -43.09
CA SER A 907 21.63 46.98 -42.90
C SER A 907 20.92 47.02 -44.25
N ILE A 908 19.74 46.39 -44.33
CA ILE A 908 18.97 46.16 -45.54
C ILE A 908 17.55 46.66 -45.29
N ALA A 909 17.12 47.65 -46.07
CA ALA A 909 15.70 47.98 -46.15
C ALA A 909 15.02 46.92 -47.03
N ALA A 910 14.08 46.18 -46.47
CA ALA A 910 13.45 45.02 -47.09
C ALA A 910 11.92 45.15 -47.05
N ASP A 911 11.27 44.69 -48.11
CA ASP A 911 9.81 44.73 -48.25
C ASP A 911 9.17 43.50 -47.56
N SER A 912 7.84 43.52 -47.38
CA SER A 912 7.11 42.30 -47.01
C SER A 912 7.16 41.29 -48.17
N GLY A 913 7.43 40.03 -47.86
CA GLY A 913 7.65 38.94 -48.80
C GLY A 913 9.13 38.54 -48.91
N VAL A 914 9.45 37.83 -49.98
CA VAL A 914 10.79 37.31 -50.24
C VAL A 914 11.70 38.40 -50.78
N ASN A 915 12.82 38.63 -50.09
CA ASN A 915 13.85 39.59 -50.40
C ASN A 915 15.16 38.86 -50.75
N THR A 916 15.98 39.49 -51.59
CA THR A 916 17.29 38.94 -51.98
C THR A 916 18.37 40.01 -51.96
N PHE A 917 19.58 39.66 -51.51
CA PHE A 917 20.77 40.50 -51.67
C PHE A 917 22.00 39.66 -51.96
N SER A 918 22.97 40.23 -52.67
CA SER A 918 24.25 39.57 -52.96
C SER A 918 25.30 39.92 -51.91
N VAL A 919 26.12 38.93 -51.57
CA VAL A 919 27.33 39.04 -50.76
C VAL A 919 28.52 38.71 -51.64
N ASP A 920 29.50 39.61 -51.66
CA ASP A 920 30.81 39.37 -52.26
C ASP A 920 31.64 38.54 -51.28
N THR A 921 31.97 37.31 -51.66
CA THR A 921 32.76 36.37 -50.85
C THR A 921 34.20 36.26 -51.34
N SER A 922 34.61 37.01 -52.38
CA SER A 922 35.97 36.97 -52.97
C SER A 922 37.10 37.35 -52.01
N VAL A 923 36.75 38.05 -50.93
CA VAL A 923 37.68 38.49 -49.89
C VAL A 923 37.65 37.62 -48.63
N MET A 924 36.80 36.58 -48.61
CA MET A 924 36.66 35.66 -47.48
C MET A 924 37.52 34.41 -47.73
N PRO A 925 38.48 34.06 -46.86
CA PRO A 925 39.25 32.82 -47.02
C PRO A 925 38.37 31.57 -47.11
N ASP A 926 38.87 30.52 -47.75
CA ASP A 926 38.21 29.22 -47.78
C ASP A 926 37.87 28.74 -46.38
N GLY A 927 36.59 28.42 -46.14
CA GLY A 927 36.14 28.10 -44.80
C GLY A 927 34.63 28.08 -44.62
N VAL A 928 34.21 27.83 -43.38
CA VAL A 928 32.80 27.84 -42.97
C VAL A 928 32.47 29.17 -42.32
N TYR A 929 31.37 29.76 -42.77
CA TYR A 929 30.80 31.00 -42.30
C TYR A 929 29.33 30.80 -41.93
N PHE A 930 28.81 31.72 -41.15
CA PHE A 930 27.40 31.76 -40.79
C PHE A 930 26.86 33.15 -41.08
N ILE A 931 25.76 33.22 -41.82
CA ILE A 931 25.02 34.46 -42.01
C ILE A 931 23.81 34.49 -41.09
N SER A 932 23.66 35.57 -40.34
CA SER A 932 22.49 35.86 -39.53
C SER A 932 21.75 37.04 -40.14
N VAL A 933 20.43 36.93 -40.30
CA VAL A 933 19.56 38.07 -40.60
C VAL A 933 18.61 38.28 -39.44
N ASP A 934 18.57 39.51 -38.95
CA ASP A 934 17.81 39.94 -37.77
C ASP A 934 16.94 41.15 -38.14
N ASP A 935 15.64 41.05 -37.95
CA ASP A 935 14.68 42.12 -38.26
C ASP A 935 14.33 43.01 -37.04
N GLY A 936 15.01 42.79 -35.91
CA GLY A 936 14.80 43.47 -34.64
C GLY A 936 13.77 42.78 -33.73
N LYS A 937 13.06 41.76 -34.22
CA LYS A 937 12.17 40.90 -33.42
C LYS A 937 12.66 39.46 -33.41
N ASP A 938 13.02 38.95 -34.58
CA ASP A 938 13.42 37.58 -34.80
C ASP A 938 14.75 37.51 -35.56
N ARG A 939 15.48 36.41 -35.34
CA ARG A 939 16.79 36.16 -35.93
C ARG A 939 16.84 34.76 -36.51
N SER A 940 17.30 34.68 -37.76
CA SER A 940 17.56 33.42 -38.43
C SER A 940 19.04 33.35 -38.82
N THR A 941 19.62 32.14 -38.82
CA THR A 941 21.03 31.93 -39.15
C THR A 941 21.20 30.76 -40.10
N LEU A 942 22.03 30.92 -41.12
CA LEU A 942 22.32 29.93 -42.15
C LEU A 942 23.84 29.71 -42.26
N ARG A 943 24.26 28.45 -42.35
CA ARG A 943 25.65 28.08 -42.63
C ARG A 943 25.97 28.24 -44.12
N ILE A 944 27.07 28.92 -44.43
CA ILE A 944 27.62 29.11 -45.77
C ILE A 944 29.05 28.59 -45.81
N VAL A 945 29.42 27.89 -46.88
CA VAL A 945 30.80 27.44 -47.12
C VAL A 945 31.37 28.31 -48.24
N VAL A 946 32.59 28.85 -48.07
CA VAL A 946 33.31 29.57 -49.13
C VAL A 946 34.48 28.70 -49.59
N ILE A 947 34.62 28.52 -50.91
CA ILE A 947 35.70 27.77 -51.55
C ILE A 947 36.13 28.49 -52.83
N HIS A 948 37.35 29.00 -52.85
CA HIS A 948 38.04 29.50 -54.02
C HIS A 948 38.89 28.36 -54.60
N GLY A 949 38.30 27.66 -55.58
CA GLY A 949 38.96 26.55 -56.28
C GLY A 949 40.25 26.93 -56.99
#